data_AF-A0A819XE56-F1
#
_entry.id   AF-A0A819XE56-F1
#
_cell.length_a   1.000
_cell.length_b   1.000
_cell.length_c   1.000
_cell.angle_alpha   90.00
_cell.angle_beta   90.00
_cell.angle_gamma   90.00
#
_symmetry.space_group_name_H-M   'P 1'
#
loop_
_entity.id
_entity.type
_entity.pdbx_description
1 polymer ?
#
loop_
_entity_poly.entity_id
_entity_poly.type
_entity_poly.pdbx_seq_one_letter_code
_entity_poly.pdbx_strand_id
1 'polypeptide(L)'
;MNLRLVVLIGIILTCFSYTNCTFKYSADSYHSLYSPVGNPNISPEYDCALRAFTIEMAAYIAPPAVKTNWTTLAQSAFQMNQCNNTLYSTYQSSNHHHKAFNTNQQTCYHKIFVHDIKGNDLFDGTFEQPKKTIQAALSLTRILRTGYGNENILCIIIRGGTYYLGTNATSTSSQIGAIALTSNDSNLIIENYQDERVVLSGGTLLELKWSVHAKTLTGGTIMKAQIPSSINLDQFNELYIDNKRAIVAKYPNGDPATQGLYAKDPGFSYDSQSWISPVHNPSVEIHIQEPYRNGTVFPNYQLGVGGGASVFNPPTNFWSTASPPAGNNYVVPRGLVVKNGALPHMRNWSDPTTGILHTFHSGYWGGWIFEIASSNSTQNTIMFSRGGFQEARGSDSGGAFYVANIFEELDSPNEWFLDKQTRTLYFMPNETMPDVFVASQIPCLISVSGSSIENSVRNVIIRGLIMTETSSTYMKDYMVPSGGDWSVHRGGTIYLTNTKSITITHNLFTQVGSNGIAVIDYNDETQITLNEFVWLGESGIVLVGSTNGIDGFSVVSQPANTRIESNLIHESGIYVKQSSPVLISVSRSVSVIRNLMFNMPRAAINVNDGFYGNHTISYNVIFNTVRETSDHGPINTWDRQPFLSDAVQSNVPSLWQHT
;
A
#
# COMPACT_ATOMS: atom_id res chain seq x y z
N MET A 1 -36.34 -6.41 -25.78
CA MET A 1 -37.03 -5.24 -25.22
C MET A 1 -36.02 -4.51 -24.35
N ASN A 2 -35.55 -3.36 -24.84
CA ASN A 2 -34.45 -2.58 -24.27
C ASN A 2 -34.90 -1.89 -22.98
N LEU A 3 -34.16 -2.07 -21.87
CA LEU A 3 -34.11 -1.07 -20.80
C LEU A 3 -32.64 -0.84 -20.44
N ARG A 4 -32.04 0.15 -21.13
CA ARG A 4 -30.85 0.84 -20.64
C ARG A 4 -31.33 1.77 -19.53
N LEU A 5 -31.10 1.39 -18.28
CA LEU A 5 -31.17 2.32 -17.15
C LEU A 5 -29.73 2.54 -16.67
N VAL A 6 -29.04 3.46 -17.35
CA VAL A 6 -27.80 4.05 -16.83
C VAL A 6 -28.25 5.13 -15.85
N VAL A 7 -28.38 4.79 -14.57
CA VAL A 7 -28.52 5.79 -13.51
C VAL A 7 -27.13 6.22 -13.12
N LEU A 8 -26.62 7.21 -13.85
CA LEU A 8 -25.43 7.97 -13.48
C LEU A 8 -25.89 9.04 -12.48
N ILE A 9 -26.08 8.69 -11.21
CA ILE A 9 -26.11 9.71 -10.14
C ILE A 9 -24.65 9.92 -9.73
N GLY A 10 -23.89 10.51 -10.65
CA GLY A 10 -22.74 11.31 -10.27
C GLY A 10 -23.26 12.71 -10.04
N ILE A 11 -23.25 13.20 -8.81
CA ILE A 11 -23.14 14.64 -8.60
C ILE A 11 -21.71 14.98 -9.02
N ILE A 12 -21.53 15.12 -10.33
CA ILE A 12 -20.38 15.80 -10.89
C ILE A 12 -20.69 17.29 -10.70
N LEU A 13 -20.15 17.89 -9.64
CA LEU A 13 -20.02 19.34 -9.56
C LEU A 13 -18.92 19.76 -10.55
N THR A 14 -19.23 19.70 -11.84
CA THR A 14 -18.41 20.29 -12.90
C THR A 14 -18.60 21.80 -12.85
N CYS A 15 -17.64 22.52 -12.27
CA CYS A 15 -17.46 23.94 -12.54
C CYS A 15 -16.91 24.12 -13.97
N PHE A 16 -17.81 24.17 -14.95
CA PHE A 16 -17.51 24.73 -16.28
C PHE A 16 -18.21 26.08 -16.43
N SER A 17 -17.55 27.14 -15.96
CA SER A 17 -17.75 28.49 -16.48
C SER A 17 -16.61 29.40 -16.03
N TYR A 18 -16.10 30.19 -16.98
CA TYR A 18 -15.07 31.22 -16.82
C TYR A 18 -15.55 32.41 -15.95
N THR A 19 -15.92 32.14 -14.71
CA THR A 19 -16.23 33.16 -13.69
C THR A 19 -15.58 32.74 -12.39
N ASN A 20 -14.64 33.55 -11.92
CA ASN A 20 -13.88 33.43 -10.68
C ASN A 20 -14.71 32.85 -9.51
N CYS A 21 -14.65 31.52 -9.32
CA CYS A 21 -14.88 30.90 -8.02
C CYS A 21 -13.54 30.89 -7.29
N THR A 22 -13.14 32.05 -6.77
CA THR A 22 -12.10 32.12 -5.75
C THR A 22 -12.66 31.55 -4.46
N PHE A 23 -12.43 30.26 -4.21
CA PHE A 23 -12.39 29.79 -2.82
C PHE A 23 -11.18 30.47 -2.18
N LYS A 24 -11.43 31.52 -1.39
CA LYS A 24 -10.44 32.08 -0.48
C LYS A 24 -10.07 30.97 0.51
N TYR A 25 -9.03 30.21 0.19
CA TYR A 25 -8.28 29.46 1.18
C TYR A 25 -7.59 30.49 2.09
N SER A 26 -8.17 30.76 3.25
CA SER A 26 -7.38 31.29 4.36
C SER A 26 -6.60 30.11 4.94
N ALA A 27 -5.38 29.93 4.44
CA ALA A 27 -4.36 29.18 5.15
C ALA A 27 -3.96 30.02 6.36
N ASP A 28 -4.74 29.90 7.44
CA ASP A 28 -4.38 30.25 8.82
C ASP A 28 -5.64 30.07 9.68
N SER A 29 -5.48 29.42 10.83
CA SER A 29 -6.49 29.00 11.83
C SER A 29 -7.19 27.66 11.58
N TYR A 30 -7.20 26.83 12.65
CA TYR A 30 -7.88 25.54 12.85
C TYR A 30 -8.89 25.13 11.76
N HIS A 31 -8.55 24.10 10.97
CA HIS A 31 -9.49 23.51 10.02
C HIS A 31 -10.46 22.57 10.76
N SER A 32 -11.55 23.13 11.30
CA SER A 32 -12.64 22.43 12.00
C SER A 32 -13.46 21.47 11.13
N LEU A 33 -13.04 21.20 9.90
CA LEU A 33 -13.80 20.49 8.87
C LEU A 33 -13.42 19.01 8.66
N TYR A 34 -12.43 18.47 9.39
CA TYR A 34 -12.12 17.03 9.34
C TYR A 34 -12.74 16.27 10.52
N SER A 35 -13.98 16.61 10.88
CA SER A 35 -14.81 15.78 11.76
C SER A 35 -15.40 14.59 10.98
N PRO A 36 -15.66 13.44 11.63
CA PRO A 36 -16.30 12.30 10.98
C PRO A 36 -17.66 12.69 10.43
N VAL A 37 -17.85 12.42 9.14
CA VAL A 37 -19.08 12.26 8.36
C VAL A 37 -20.37 12.79 9.02
N GLY A 38 -20.43 14.11 9.15
CA GLY A 38 -21.65 14.88 9.16
C GLY A 38 -21.35 16.13 8.38
N ASN A 39 -21.63 16.13 7.07
CA ASN A 39 -21.63 17.40 6.34
C ASN A 39 -22.85 18.17 6.87
N PRO A 40 -22.69 19.25 7.65
CA PRO A 40 -23.83 19.97 8.21
C PRO A 40 -24.73 20.56 7.12
N ASN A 41 -24.25 20.59 5.87
CA ASN A 41 -24.97 21.07 4.71
C ASN A 41 -25.78 19.97 3.98
N ILE A 42 -25.66 18.70 4.37
CA ILE A 42 -26.44 17.58 3.80
C ILE A 42 -27.33 17.01 4.89
N SER A 43 -28.65 17.02 4.69
CA SER A 43 -29.56 16.46 5.68
C SER A 43 -29.28 14.97 5.90
N PRO A 44 -29.40 14.45 7.13
CA PRO A 44 -29.23 13.02 7.41
C PRO A 44 -30.10 12.10 6.55
N GLU A 45 -31.28 12.56 6.10
CA GLU A 45 -32.16 11.78 5.23
C GLU A 45 -31.48 11.41 3.90
N TYR A 46 -30.92 12.39 3.19
CA TYR A 46 -30.20 12.16 1.93
C TYR A 46 -28.90 11.36 2.13
N ASP A 47 -28.12 11.68 3.16
CA ASP A 47 -26.86 10.99 3.44
C ASP A 47 -27.09 9.51 3.80
N CYS A 48 -28.07 9.23 4.67
CA CYS A 48 -28.43 7.86 5.04
C CYS A 48 -29.02 7.06 3.88
N ALA A 49 -29.83 7.67 3.02
CA ALA A 49 -30.33 7.02 1.82
C ALA A 49 -29.20 6.64 0.85
N LEU A 50 -28.22 7.53 0.65
CA LEU A 50 -27.06 7.25 -0.20
C LEU A 50 -26.17 6.15 0.38
N ARG A 51 -25.93 6.15 1.69
CA ARG A 51 -25.21 5.07 2.39
C ARG A 51 -25.92 3.72 2.23
N ALA A 52 -27.24 3.68 2.43
CA ALA A 52 -28.06 2.47 2.25
C ALA A 52 -27.99 1.94 0.81
N PHE A 53 -28.12 2.81 -0.19
CA PHE A 53 -27.97 2.43 -1.60
C PHE A 53 -26.56 1.88 -1.90
N THR A 54 -25.52 2.50 -1.34
CA THR A 54 -24.14 2.06 -1.55
C THR A 54 -23.89 0.68 -0.92
N ILE A 55 -24.48 0.40 0.25
CA ILE A 55 -24.48 -0.95 0.85
C ILE A 55 -25.13 -1.96 -0.08
N GLU A 56 -26.29 -1.63 -0.65
CA GLU A 56 -26.97 -2.53 -1.57
C GLU A 56 -26.09 -2.85 -2.78
N MET A 57 -25.54 -1.82 -3.44
CA MET A 57 -24.65 -1.99 -4.59
C MET A 57 -23.40 -2.78 -4.23
N ALA A 58 -22.80 -2.50 -3.07
CA ALA A 58 -21.62 -3.20 -2.61
C ALA A 58 -21.92 -4.68 -2.31
N ALA A 59 -23.10 -5.01 -1.77
CA ALA A 59 -23.53 -6.39 -1.52
C ALA A 59 -23.66 -7.22 -2.82
N TYR A 60 -24.09 -6.59 -3.92
CA TYR A 60 -24.20 -7.26 -5.21
C TYR A 60 -22.85 -7.74 -5.72
N ILE A 61 -21.81 -6.89 -5.62
CA ILE A 61 -20.48 -7.17 -6.17
C ILE A 61 -19.48 -7.76 -5.15
N ALA A 62 -19.80 -7.72 -3.86
CA ALA A 62 -18.91 -8.20 -2.80
C ALA A 62 -18.49 -9.66 -3.05
N PRO A 63 -17.21 -10.01 -2.78
CA PRO A 63 -16.77 -11.40 -2.85
C PRO A 63 -17.62 -12.30 -1.94
N PRO A 64 -17.88 -13.57 -2.31
CA PRO A 64 -18.71 -14.47 -1.53
C PRO A 64 -18.29 -14.62 -0.06
N ALA A 65 -16.98 -14.66 0.20
CA ALA A 65 -16.42 -14.78 1.55
C ALA A 65 -16.92 -13.67 2.48
N VAL A 66 -17.02 -12.44 1.96
CA VAL A 66 -17.40 -11.23 2.69
C VAL A 66 -18.90 -11.19 2.98
N LYS A 67 -19.72 -11.83 2.13
CA LYS A 67 -21.18 -11.83 2.28
C LYS A 67 -21.64 -12.46 3.60
N THR A 68 -20.84 -13.35 4.18
CA THR A 68 -21.12 -13.98 5.49
C THR A 68 -21.11 -12.99 6.65
N ASN A 69 -20.31 -11.92 6.56
CA ASN A 69 -20.17 -10.87 7.58
C ASN A 69 -20.65 -9.50 7.08
N TRP A 70 -21.48 -9.48 6.02
CA TRP A 70 -21.86 -8.26 5.31
C TRP A 70 -22.47 -7.19 6.21
N THR A 71 -23.31 -7.58 7.16
CA THR A 71 -23.97 -6.64 8.08
C THR A 71 -22.95 -5.87 8.92
N THR A 72 -21.96 -6.56 9.48
CA THR A 72 -20.91 -5.93 10.30
C THR A 72 -20.01 -5.04 9.45
N LEU A 73 -19.64 -5.51 8.26
CA LEU A 73 -18.85 -4.72 7.32
C LEU A 73 -19.60 -3.46 6.89
N ALA A 74 -20.88 -3.58 6.55
CA ALA A 74 -21.73 -2.47 6.13
C ALA A 74 -21.92 -1.45 7.26
N GLN A 75 -22.11 -1.89 8.51
CA GLN A 75 -22.21 -0.99 9.66
C GLN A 75 -20.91 -0.21 9.89
N SER A 76 -19.76 -0.89 9.84
CA SER A 76 -18.45 -0.26 10.02
C SER A 76 -18.11 0.69 8.86
N ALA A 77 -18.25 0.21 7.62
CA ALA A 77 -17.85 0.93 6.43
C ALA A 77 -18.74 2.15 6.16
N PHE A 78 -20.04 2.08 6.43
CA PHE A 78 -20.97 3.18 6.12
C PHE A 78 -21.45 3.95 7.34
N GLN A 79 -20.95 3.61 8.54
CA GLN A 79 -21.39 4.19 9.82
C GLN A 79 -22.93 4.23 9.94
N MET A 80 -23.60 3.15 9.51
CA MET A 80 -25.07 3.07 9.49
C MET A 80 -25.70 3.18 10.88
N ASN A 81 -24.90 2.96 11.94
CA ASN A 81 -25.29 3.23 13.32
C ASN A 81 -25.63 4.72 13.57
N GLN A 82 -25.20 5.64 12.69
CA GLN A 82 -25.55 7.06 12.75
C GLN A 82 -26.87 7.40 12.04
N CYS A 83 -27.48 6.44 11.33
CA CYS A 83 -28.75 6.61 10.65
C CYS A 83 -29.92 6.15 11.53
N ASN A 84 -31.02 6.91 11.58
CA ASN A 84 -32.22 6.52 12.31
C ASN A 84 -32.79 5.19 11.75
N ASN A 85 -33.04 4.24 12.65
CA ASN A 85 -33.18 2.79 12.42
C ASN A 85 -34.36 2.31 11.53
N THR A 86 -35.10 3.15 10.82
CA THR A 86 -36.28 2.71 10.04
C THR A 86 -35.96 2.15 8.65
N LEU A 87 -34.73 2.31 8.14
CA LEU A 87 -34.31 1.72 6.85
C LEU A 87 -33.55 0.39 6.99
N TYR A 88 -33.11 0.02 8.21
CA TYR A 88 -32.27 -1.16 8.45
C TYR A 88 -33.07 -2.43 8.76
N SER A 89 -34.27 -2.30 9.36
CA SER A 89 -35.10 -3.44 9.79
C SER A 89 -35.75 -4.20 8.65
N THR A 90 -35.78 -3.65 7.44
CA THR A 90 -36.40 -4.25 6.24
C THR A 90 -35.42 -5.03 5.37
N TYR A 91 -34.12 -5.04 5.68
CA TYR A 91 -33.09 -5.68 4.86
C TYR A 91 -32.56 -7.00 5.43
N GLN A 92 -33.36 -7.66 6.28
CA GLN A 92 -33.24 -9.10 6.47
C GLN A 92 -34.19 -9.81 5.52
N SER A 93 -33.62 -10.77 4.77
CA SER A 93 -34.27 -11.76 3.92
C SER A 93 -34.45 -11.40 2.44
N SER A 94 -34.09 -12.41 1.63
CA SER A 94 -34.34 -12.57 0.20
C SER A 94 -33.53 -11.70 -0.75
N ASN A 95 -32.38 -12.22 -1.21
CA ASN A 95 -32.12 -12.32 -2.63
C ASN A 95 -31.08 -13.42 -2.89
N HIS A 96 -31.41 -14.35 -3.78
CA HIS A 96 -30.54 -15.45 -4.19
C HIS A 96 -29.21 -14.91 -4.71
N HIS A 97 -28.16 -15.05 -3.90
CA HIS A 97 -26.83 -14.63 -4.27
C HIS A 97 -26.30 -15.54 -5.39
N HIS A 98 -25.93 -14.95 -6.52
CA HIS A 98 -25.23 -15.65 -7.58
C HIS A 98 -23.96 -16.28 -7.00
N LYS A 99 -23.87 -17.61 -7.12
CA LYS A 99 -22.65 -18.36 -6.81
C LYS A 99 -21.50 -17.79 -7.64
N ALA A 100 -20.30 -17.74 -7.04
CA ALA A 100 -19.08 -17.41 -7.75
C ALA A 100 -18.95 -18.26 -9.02
N PHE A 101 -18.34 -17.69 -10.05
CA PHE A 101 -17.94 -18.47 -11.22
C PHE A 101 -17.06 -19.62 -10.75
N ASN A 102 -17.49 -20.85 -11.06
CA ASN A 102 -16.70 -22.04 -10.85
C ASN A 102 -15.47 -21.91 -11.78
N THR A 103 -14.32 -21.54 -11.24
CA THR A 103 -13.07 -21.62 -12.00
C THR A 103 -12.82 -23.08 -12.30
N ASN A 104 -12.75 -23.47 -13.58
CA ASN A 104 -12.31 -24.80 -13.98
C ASN A 104 -11.00 -25.11 -13.25
N GLN A 105 -11.02 -26.08 -12.33
CA GLN A 105 -9.82 -26.52 -11.65
C GLN A 105 -8.86 -27.06 -12.72
N GLN A 106 -7.80 -26.32 -13.01
CA GLN A 106 -6.67 -26.87 -13.75
C GLN A 106 -6.20 -28.11 -12.99
N THR A 107 -6.09 -29.24 -13.70
CA THR A 107 -5.73 -30.52 -13.11
C THR A 107 -4.22 -30.59 -12.91
N CYS A 108 -3.79 -30.72 -11.65
CA CYS A 108 -2.39 -30.97 -11.30
C CYS A 108 -1.92 -32.30 -11.89
N TYR A 109 -0.84 -32.27 -12.68
CA TYR A 109 -0.17 -33.49 -13.15
C TYR A 109 0.50 -34.22 -11.98
N HIS A 110 1.13 -33.47 -11.08
CA HIS A 110 1.73 -33.98 -9.85
C HIS A 110 1.57 -32.99 -8.71
N LYS A 111 1.47 -33.48 -7.48
CA LYS A 111 1.26 -32.68 -6.27
C LYS A 111 2.38 -32.94 -5.27
N ILE A 112 2.94 -31.86 -4.73
CA ILE A 112 3.95 -31.88 -3.68
C ILE A 112 3.33 -31.21 -2.45
N PHE A 113 3.32 -31.91 -1.33
CA PHE A 113 2.71 -31.43 -0.09
C PHE A 113 3.74 -30.77 0.81
N VAL A 114 3.34 -29.68 1.46
CA VAL A 114 4.14 -28.97 2.46
C VAL A 114 3.38 -28.95 3.78
N HIS A 115 4.04 -29.26 4.90
CA HIS A 115 3.44 -29.22 6.23
C HIS A 115 4.48 -28.75 7.25
N ASP A 116 4.20 -27.67 7.99
CA ASP A 116 5.17 -27.09 8.94
C ASP A 116 5.56 -28.07 10.07
N ILE A 117 4.57 -28.59 10.80
CA ILE A 117 4.80 -29.45 11.96
C ILE A 117 5.20 -30.90 11.59
N LYS A 118 4.51 -31.49 10.61
CA LYS A 118 4.68 -32.92 10.25
C LYS A 118 5.65 -33.15 9.09
N GLY A 119 6.12 -32.08 8.43
CA GLY A 119 6.99 -32.19 7.28
C GLY A 119 8.46 -32.31 7.64
N ASN A 120 9.23 -32.83 6.69
CA ASN A 120 10.68 -32.85 6.72
C ASN A 120 11.21 -32.59 5.31
N ASP A 121 12.21 -31.73 5.15
CA ASP A 121 12.74 -31.38 3.82
C ASP A 121 13.46 -32.54 3.13
N LEU A 122 13.79 -33.61 3.87
CA LEU A 122 14.31 -34.87 3.33
C LEU A 122 13.21 -35.81 2.81
N PHE A 123 11.94 -35.56 3.12
CA PHE A 123 10.83 -36.40 2.67
C PHE A 123 10.53 -36.24 1.17
N ASP A 124 9.83 -37.19 0.57
CA ASP A 124 9.58 -37.20 -0.88
C ASP A 124 8.50 -36.20 -1.35
N GLY A 125 7.80 -35.52 -0.42
CA GLY A 125 6.78 -34.53 -0.74
C GLY A 125 5.39 -35.14 -1.00
N THR A 126 5.17 -36.41 -0.67
CA THR A 126 3.85 -37.04 -0.68
C THR A 126 2.95 -36.50 0.46
N PHE A 127 1.67 -36.87 0.45
CA PHE A 127 0.75 -36.46 1.51
C PHE A 127 1.17 -37.02 2.88
N GLU A 128 1.67 -38.26 2.90
CA GLU A 128 2.14 -38.98 4.09
C GLU A 128 3.53 -38.51 4.52
N GLN A 129 4.40 -38.16 3.56
CA GLN A 129 5.74 -37.63 3.82
C GLN A 129 5.90 -36.24 3.18
N PRO A 130 5.27 -35.19 3.74
CA PRO A 130 5.31 -33.85 3.17
C PRO A 130 6.66 -33.16 3.40
N LYS A 131 7.02 -32.24 2.51
CA LYS A 131 8.14 -31.31 2.76
C LYS A 131 7.83 -30.41 3.96
N LYS A 132 8.85 -29.91 4.65
CA LYS A 132 8.67 -28.96 5.75
C LYS A 132 8.52 -27.54 5.23
N THR A 133 9.39 -27.14 4.31
CA THR A 133 9.47 -25.78 3.77
C THR A 133 8.94 -25.71 2.34
N ILE A 134 8.39 -24.54 1.99
CA ILE A 134 7.93 -24.25 0.63
C ILE A 134 9.12 -24.22 -0.33
N GLN A 135 10.28 -23.76 0.12
CA GLN A 135 11.52 -23.72 -0.64
C GLN A 135 12.00 -25.13 -1.00
N ALA A 136 11.93 -26.10 -0.08
CA ALA A 136 12.25 -27.49 -0.39
C ALA A 136 11.26 -28.11 -1.39
N ALA A 137 9.96 -27.78 -1.28
CA ALA A 137 8.97 -28.20 -2.27
C ALA A 137 9.23 -27.58 -3.65
N LEU A 138 9.63 -26.30 -3.71
CA LEU A 138 9.99 -25.64 -4.96
C LEU A 138 11.23 -26.28 -5.60
N SER A 139 12.27 -26.56 -4.81
CA SER A 139 13.46 -27.28 -5.26
C SER A 139 13.12 -28.67 -5.81
N LEU A 140 12.25 -29.42 -5.11
CA LEU A 140 11.75 -30.71 -5.60
C LEU A 140 10.95 -30.54 -6.89
N THR A 141 10.12 -29.51 -6.99
CA THR A 141 9.34 -29.22 -8.21
C THR A 141 10.24 -29.04 -9.42
N ARG A 142 11.33 -28.27 -9.27
CA ARG A 142 12.33 -28.04 -10.32
C ARG A 142 13.03 -29.34 -10.75
N ILE A 143 13.36 -30.21 -9.79
CA ILE A 143 13.94 -31.53 -10.09
C ILE A 143 12.94 -32.38 -10.88
N LEU A 144 11.70 -32.52 -10.40
CA LEU A 144 10.67 -33.34 -11.05
C LEU A 144 10.32 -32.85 -12.46
N ARG A 145 10.40 -31.53 -12.70
CA ARG A 145 10.16 -30.93 -14.01
C ARG A 145 11.10 -31.47 -15.10
N THR A 146 12.33 -31.86 -14.74
CA THR A 146 13.27 -32.50 -15.69
C THR A 146 12.76 -33.83 -16.24
N GLY A 147 11.93 -34.55 -15.46
CA GLY A 147 11.33 -35.83 -15.86
C GLY A 147 9.92 -35.69 -16.44
N TYR A 148 9.12 -34.76 -15.91
CA TYR A 148 7.73 -34.57 -16.36
C TYR A 148 7.59 -33.62 -17.55
N GLY A 149 8.62 -32.84 -17.88
CA GLY A 149 8.58 -31.87 -18.96
C GLY A 149 7.92 -30.55 -18.56
N ASN A 150 8.21 -29.51 -19.34
CA ASN A 150 7.90 -28.12 -18.96
C ASN A 150 6.43 -27.73 -19.12
N GLU A 151 5.64 -28.44 -19.92
CA GLU A 151 4.23 -28.10 -20.16
C GLU A 151 3.27 -28.68 -19.11
N ASN A 152 3.72 -29.63 -18.29
CA ASN A 152 2.90 -30.24 -17.26
C ASN A 152 2.77 -29.30 -16.05
N ILE A 153 1.52 -29.13 -15.57
CA ILE A 153 1.22 -28.31 -14.40
C ILE A 153 1.58 -29.10 -13.14
N LEU A 154 2.56 -28.61 -12.39
CA LEU A 154 2.90 -29.13 -11.07
C LEU A 154 2.26 -28.27 -9.99
N CYS A 155 1.96 -28.86 -8.83
CA CYS A 155 1.27 -28.16 -7.76
C CYS A 155 2.00 -28.32 -6.43
N ILE A 156 2.22 -27.21 -5.73
CA ILE A 156 2.64 -27.18 -4.33
C ILE A 156 1.39 -26.95 -3.49
N ILE A 157 1.05 -27.95 -2.68
CA ILE A 157 -0.15 -27.98 -1.84
C ILE A 157 0.26 -27.81 -0.38
N ILE A 158 -0.12 -26.69 0.23
CA ILE A 158 0.33 -26.30 1.57
C ILE A 158 -0.74 -26.67 2.60
N ARG A 159 -0.34 -27.38 3.65
CA ARG A 159 -1.21 -27.75 4.77
C ARG A 159 -1.38 -26.60 5.74
N GLY A 160 -2.48 -26.60 6.48
CA GLY A 160 -2.84 -25.55 7.43
C GLY A 160 -1.77 -25.34 8.51
N GLY A 161 -1.49 -24.07 8.80
CA GLY A 161 -0.43 -23.66 9.71
C GLY A 161 0.07 -22.24 9.42
N THR A 162 1.00 -21.77 10.26
CA THR A 162 1.69 -20.49 10.08
C THR A 162 3.14 -20.75 9.71
N TYR A 163 3.54 -20.26 8.55
CA TYR A 163 4.89 -20.40 7.99
C TYR A 163 5.62 -19.06 8.13
N TYR A 164 6.54 -18.98 9.09
CA TYR A 164 7.36 -17.79 9.35
C TYR A 164 8.54 -17.72 8.38
N LEU A 165 8.35 -17.01 7.27
CA LEU A 165 9.30 -16.89 6.17
C LEU A 165 10.43 -15.88 6.44
N GLY A 166 10.30 -15.07 7.50
CA GLY A 166 11.36 -14.16 7.94
C GLY A 166 12.58 -14.88 8.53
N THR A 167 12.41 -16.12 8.99
CA THR A 167 13.47 -16.89 9.65
C THR A 167 14.59 -17.21 8.65
N ASN A 168 15.80 -16.72 8.90
CA ASN A 168 16.98 -16.88 8.02
C ASN A 168 16.87 -16.24 6.62
N ALA A 169 15.95 -15.31 6.40
CA ALA A 169 15.86 -14.60 5.14
C ALA A 169 17.11 -13.71 4.93
N THR A 170 17.83 -13.95 3.85
CA THR A 170 19.01 -13.17 3.46
C THR A 170 18.66 -11.94 2.61
N SER A 171 17.42 -11.85 2.11
CA SER A 171 16.99 -10.77 1.23
C SER A 171 16.50 -9.55 2.00
N THR A 172 17.28 -8.47 1.95
CA THR A 172 16.87 -7.12 2.36
C THR A 172 16.05 -6.38 1.29
N SER A 173 15.92 -7.00 0.10
CA SER A 173 15.25 -6.46 -1.07
C SER A 173 13.74 -6.74 -1.05
N SER A 174 12.94 -5.74 -1.36
CA SER A 174 11.48 -5.88 -1.57
C SER A 174 11.07 -6.45 -2.92
N GLN A 175 12.05 -6.80 -3.76
CA GLN A 175 11.85 -7.42 -5.07
C GLN A 175 12.34 -8.88 -5.11
N ILE A 176 12.95 -9.37 -4.02
CA ILE A 176 13.33 -10.77 -3.85
C ILE A 176 12.55 -11.34 -2.69
N GLY A 177 11.53 -12.14 -3.00
CA GLY A 177 10.68 -12.79 -2.02
C GLY A 177 11.35 -14.01 -1.39
N ALA A 178 10.89 -14.41 -0.21
CA ALA A 178 11.30 -15.67 0.41
C ALA A 178 10.95 -16.89 -0.46
N ILE A 179 9.86 -16.81 -1.22
CA ILE A 179 9.47 -17.77 -2.26
C ILE A 179 9.77 -17.14 -3.61
N ALA A 180 10.96 -17.41 -4.14
CA ALA A 180 11.43 -16.84 -5.40
C ALA A 180 11.18 -17.79 -6.58
N LEU A 181 10.13 -17.49 -7.35
CA LEU A 181 9.80 -18.17 -8.60
C LEU A 181 10.56 -17.52 -9.76
N THR A 182 11.16 -18.37 -10.57
CA THR A 182 11.93 -18.00 -11.77
C THR A 182 11.31 -18.64 -13.01
N SER A 183 11.91 -18.45 -14.19
CA SER A 183 11.40 -19.07 -15.43
C SER A 183 11.32 -20.61 -15.36
N ASN A 184 12.13 -21.25 -14.51
CA ASN A 184 12.09 -22.69 -14.20
C ASN A 184 10.84 -23.13 -13.42
N ASP A 185 10.02 -22.17 -12.96
CA ASP A 185 8.85 -22.41 -12.11
C ASP A 185 7.53 -22.11 -12.85
N SER A 186 7.58 -22.03 -14.18
CA SER A 186 6.39 -21.92 -15.03
C SER A 186 5.49 -23.16 -14.93
N ASN A 187 4.20 -23.01 -15.24
CA ASN A 187 3.18 -24.07 -15.13
C ASN A 187 3.13 -24.63 -13.69
N LEU A 188 2.87 -23.74 -12.73
CA LEU A 188 2.91 -24.05 -11.30
C LEU A 188 1.67 -23.49 -10.59
N ILE A 189 1.05 -24.31 -9.75
CA ILE A 189 0.01 -23.86 -8.81
C ILE A 189 0.59 -23.94 -7.40
N ILE A 190 0.45 -22.85 -6.63
CA ILE A 190 0.72 -22.82 -5.20
C ILE A 190 -0.59 -22.52 -4.50
N GLU A 191 -1.05 -23.47 -3.69
CA GLU A 191 -2.36 -23.36 -3.04
C GLU A 191 -2.37 -24.00 -1.66
N ASN A 192 -3.35 -23.61 -0.85
CA ASN A 192 -3.70 -24.31 0.37
C ASN A 192 -4.37 -25.67 0.06
N TYR A 193 -4.30 -26.60 1.02
CA TYR A 193 -5.02 -27.86 0.93
C TYR A 193 -6.50 -27.66 1.27
N GLN A 194 -7.37 -27.74 0.26
CA GLN A 194 -8.83 -27.56 0.42
C GLN A 194 -9.15 -26.20 1.05
N ASP A 195 -9.79 -26.19 2.22
CA ASP A 195 -10.14 -24.98 2.97
C ASP A 195 -9.24 -24.78 4.21
N GLU A 196 -8.11 -25.50 4.29
CA GLU A 196 -7.17 -25.33 5.40
C GLU A 196 -6.58 -23.91 5.39
N ARG A 197 -6.49 -23.30 6.58
CA ARG A 197 -5.96 -21.95 6.77
C ARG A 197 -4.43 -21.96 6.73
N VAL A 198 -3.86 -21.44 5.65
CA VAL A 198 -2.40 -21.31 5.46
C VAL A 198 -2.00 -19.85 5.61
N VAL A 199 -1.15 -19.55 6.59
CA VAL A 199 -0.58 -18.21 6.82
C VAL A 199 0.88 -18.19 6.42
N LEU A 200 1.24 -17.28 5.52
CA LEU A 200 2.61 -16.92 5.20
C LEU A 200 2.93 -15.61 5.92
N SER A 201 3.77 -15.69 6.94
CA SER A 201 4.21 -14.53 7.72
C SER A 201 5.57 -14.05 7.23
N GLY A 202 5.71 -12.75 6.98
CA GLY A 202 7.00 -12.09 6.72
C GLY A 202 7.83 -11.83 7.97
N GLY A 203 7.31 -12.22 9.13
CA GLY A 203 7.96 -12.03 10.42
C GLY A 203 8.69 -13.28 10.92
N THR A 204 9.23 -13.14 12.12
CA THR A 204 9.80 -14.23 12.92
C THR A 204 9.21 -14.17 14.32
N LEU A 205 8.72 -15.32 14.79
CA LEU A 205 8.21 -15.49 16.15
C LEU A 205 9.31 -15.20 17.17
N LEU A 206 9.01 -14.38 18.18
CA LEU A 206 9.94 -13.99 19.21
C LEU A 206 9.73 -14.81 20.49
N GLU A 207 10.76 -15.55 20.90
CA GLU A 207 10.79 -16.19 22.22
C GLU A 207 11.39 -15.22 23.25
N LEU A 208 10.52 -14.45 23.91
CA LEU A 208 10.92 -13.35 24.80
C LEU A 208 10.86 -13.75 26.27
N LYS A 209 11.89 -13.35 27.02
CA LYS A 209 11.92 -13.44 28.49
C LYS A 209 11.73 -12.04 29.07
N TRP A 210 10.50 -11.73 29.42
CA TRP A 210 10.12 -10.43 29.93
C TRP A 210 10.56 -10.21 31.38
N SER A 211 10.99 -8.98 31.67
CA SER A 211 11.29 -8.50 33.01
C SER A 211 10.78 -7.07 33.16
N VAL A 212 10.48 -6.64 34.38
CA VAL A 212 10.07 -5.26 34.65
C VAL A 212 11.25 -4.32 34.38
N HIS A 213 11.04 -3.30 33.57
CA HIS A 213 11.98 -2.20 33.39
C HIS A 213 11.69 -1.05 34.37
N ALA A 214 10.47 -0.49 34.32
CA ALA A 214 10.08 0.64 35.14
C ALA A 214 8.54 0.72 35.29
N LYS A 215 8.08 1.49 36.28
CA LYS A 215 6.67 1.91 36.38
C LYS A 215 6.55 3.35 35.86
N THR A 216 5.51 3.61 35.07
CA THR A 216 5.23 4.95 34.55
C THR A 216 4.49 5.79 35.58
N LEU A 217 4.56 7.12 35.43
CA LEU A 217 3.80 8.05 36.27
C LEU A 217 2.28 7.89 36.09
N THR A 218 1.85 7.40 34.92
CA THR A 218 0.46 7.09 34.56
C THR A 218 -0.04 5.77 35.15
N GLY A 219 0.80 5.03 35.89
CA GLY A 219 0.42 3.81 36.59
C GLY A 219 0.62 2.51 35.82
N GLY A 220 1.12 2.56 34.58
CA GLY A 220 1.48 1.37 33.83
C GLY A 220 2.90 0.86 34.13
N THR A 221 3.25 -0.29 33.57
CA THR A 221 4.55 -0.93 33.77
C THR A 221 5.21 -1.17 32.42
N ILE A 222 6.39 -0.61 32.21
CA ILE A 222 7.22 -0.90 31.04
C ILE A 222 7.95 -2.21 31.30
N MET A 223 7.77 -3.16 30.41
CA MET A 223 8.44 -4.45 30.38
C MET A 223 9.59 -4.39 29.38
N LYS A 224 10.64 -5.17 29.60
CA LYS A 224 11.75 -5.33 28.66
C LYS A 224 12.13 -6.79 28.44
N ALA A 225 12.57 -7.09 27.22
CA ALA A 225 13.12 -8.38 26.83
C ALA A 225 14.30 -8.19 25.86
N GLN A 226 15.22 -9.14 25.85
CA GLN A 226 16.33 -9.18 24.89
C GLN A 226 15.87 -9.80 23.57
N ILE A 227 16.20 -9.16 22.45
CA ILE A 227 15.91 -9.69 21.12
C ILE A 227 16.96 -10.73 20.74
N PRO A 228 16.55 -11.96 20.32
CA PRO A 228 17.47 -12.99 19.88
C PRO A 228 18.42 -12.51 18.78
N SER A 229 19.66 -13.03 18.76
CA SER A 229 20.68 -12.66 17.77
C SER A 229 20.30 -13.03 16.33
N SER A 230 19.39 -13.98 16.15
CA SER A 230 18.85 -14.41 14.85
C SER A 230 17.99 -13.36 14.17
N ILE A 231 17.47 -12.39 14.91
CA ILE A 231 16.63 -11.31 14.37
C ILE A 231 17.51 -10.23 13.76
N ASN A 232 17.23 -9.87 12.52
CA ASN A 232 17.85 -8.72 11.86
C ASN A 232 17.15 -7.43 12.31
N LEU A 233 17.86 -6.60 13.08
CA LEU A 233 17.32 -5.35 13.63
C LEU A 233 17.13 -4.25 12.59
N ASP A 234 17.81 -4.33 11.44
CA ASP A 234 17.63 -3.35 10.36
C ASP A 234 16.31 -3.58 9.61
N GLN A 235 15.82 -4.82 9.59
CA GLN A 235 14.52 -5.16 8.99
C GLN A 235 13.36 -5.20 10.00
N PHE A 236 13.66 -5.26 11.31
CA PHE A 236 12.68 -5.18 12.37
C PHE A 236 12.22 -3.72 12.56
N ASN A 237 11.17 -3.35 11.82
CA ASN A 237 10.55 -2.04 11.85
C ASN A 237 9.06 -2.07 12.23
N GLU A 238 8.47 -3.26 12.35
CA GLU A 238 7.10 -3.47 12.81
C GLU A 238 7.10 -4.62 13.82
N LEU A 239 6.36 -4.43 14.92
CA LEU A 239 6.06 -5.49 15.87
C LEU A 239 4.59 -5.89 15.68
N TYR A 240 4.33 -7.20 15.69
CA TYR A 240 2.99 -7.73 15.69
C TYR A 240 2.73 -8.49 16.99
N ILE A 241 1.58 -8.22 17.59
CA ILE A 241 1.13 -8.81 18.84
C ILE A 241 -0.22 -9.45 18.58
N ASP A 242 -0.33 -10.76 18.83
CA ASP A 242 -1.55 -11.55 18.61
C ASP A 242 -2.18 -11.34 17.20
N ASN A 243 -1.33 -11.34 16.17
CA ASN A 243 -1.66 -11.11 14.74
C ASN A 243 -2.13 -9.69 14.40
N LYS A 244 -1.88 -8.70 15.25
CA LYS A 244 -2.18 -7.28 14.99
C LYS A 244 -0.92 -6.45 15.06
N ARG A 245 -0.81 -5.45 14.18
CA ARG A 245 0.28 -4.47 14.26
C ARG A 245 0.22 -3.76 15.62
N ALA A 246 1.34 -3.74 16.33
CA ALA A 246 1.48 -3.05 17.61
C ALA A 246 1.79 -1.56 17.40
N ILE A 247 1.40 -0.74 18.36
CA ILE A 247 1.58 0.71 18.30
C ILE A 247 3.03 1.02 18.67
N VAL A 248 3.80 1.60 17.77
CA VAL A 248 5.13 2.10 18.12
C VAL A 248 4.97 3.30 19.07
N ALA A 249 5.82 3.39 20.10
CA ALA A 249 5.89 4.51 21.02
C ALA A 249 5.90 5.83 20.25
N LYS A 250 4.88 6.67 20.42
CA LYS A 250 4.70 7.86 19.60
C LYS A 250 3.96 8.99 20.28
N TYR A 251 4.20 10.20 19.80
CA TYR A 251 3.49 11.39 20.27
C TYR A 251 2.98 12.26 19.10
N PRO A 252 1.73 12.74 19.14
CA PRO A 252 0.72 12.41 20.15
C PRO A 252 0.29 10.94 20.12
N ASN A 253 -0.12 10.45 21.29
CA ASN A 253 -0.67 9.11 21.44
C ASN A 253 -1.86 8.85 20.51
N GLY A 254 -2.03 7.59 20.11
CA GLY A 254 -3.20 7.09 19.36
C GLY A 254 -2.89 6.73 17.91
N ASP A 255 -3.30 5.55 17.45
CA ASP A 255 -2.91 5.04 16.14
C ASP A 255 -4.14 4.74 15.27
N PRO A 256 -4.27 5.36 14.09
CA PRO A 256 -5.35 5.09 13.15
C PRO A 256 -5.47 3.61 12.75
N ALA A 257 -4.38 2.83 12.78
CA ALA A 257 -4.39 1.41 12.49
C ALA A 257 -5.05 0.55 13.58
N THR A 258 -5.12 1.04 14.81
CA THR A 258 -5.69 0.29 15.96
C THR A 258 -6.97 0.92 16.49
N GLN A 259 -7.10 2.24 16.41
CA GLN A 259 -8.26 3.02 16.87
C GLN A 259 -9.26 3.29 15.73
N GLY A 260 -8.89 2.94 14.50
CA GLY A 260 -9.64 3.20 13.28
C GLY A 260 -9.19 4.48 12.60
N LEU A 261 -9.22 4.47 11.26
CA LEU A 261 -8.73 5.56 10.40
C LEU A 261 -9.45 6.93 10.61
N TYR A 262 -10.47 6.98 11.47
CA TYR A 262 -11.31 8.15 11.76
C TYR A 262 -11.56 8.31 13.25
N ALA A 263 -10.63 7.80 14.06
CA ALA A 263 -10.63 8.07 15.48
C ALA A 263 -10.68 9.58 15.71
N LYS A 264 -11.41 9.99 16.75
CA LYS A 264 -11.50 11.40 17.18
C LYS A 264 -10.10 11.98 17.43
N ASP A 265 -9.20 11.15 17.91
CA ASP A 265 -7.84 11.49 18.28
C ASP A 265 -6.86 10.59 17.50
N PRO A 266 -6.57 10.88 16.21
CA PRO A 266 -5.79 10.00 15.34
C PRO A 266 -4.28 10.01 15.65
N GLY A 267 -3.87 10.63 16.75
CA GLY A 267 -2.47 10.79 17.14
C GLY A 267 -1.64 11.63 16.17
N PHE A 268 -2.21 12.74 15.69
CA PHE A 268 -1.51 13.79 14.94
C PHE A 268 -1.57 15.12 15.68
N SER A 269 -0.46 15.85 15.67
CA SER A 269 -0.33 17.21 16.18
C SER A 269 -0.46 18.23 15.06
N TYR A 270 -1.18 19.32 15.31
CA TYR A 270 -1.28 20.49 14.44
C TYR A 270 -0.42 21.67 14.95
N ASP A 271 0.49 21.39 15.88
CA ASP A 271 1.27 22.40 16.59
C ASP A 271 2.66 22.63 16.00
N SER A 272 2.77 22.59 14.68
CA SER A 272 3.94 23.13 13.98
C SER A 272 3.94 24.65 14.12
N GLN A 273 5.08 25.24 14.51
CA GLN A 273 5.26 26.68 14.51
C GLN A 273 5.82 27.17 13.18
N SER A 274 6.85 26.50 12.65
CA SER A 274 7.41 26.77 11.32
C SER A 274 8.22 25.58 10.83
N TRP A 275 8.46 25.51 9.52
CA TRP A 275 9.31 24.49 8.90
C TRP A 275 10.65 25.09 8.51
N ILE A 276 11.71 24.33 8.70
CA ILE A 276 13.07 24.78 8.37
C ILE A 276 13.27 24.59 6.87
N SER A 277 13.59 25.70 6.20
CA SER A 277 13.66 25.77 4.75
C SER A 277 14.56 24.68 4.14
N PRO A 278 14.15 24.12 3.00
CA PRO A 278 14.91 23.11 2.26
C PRO A 278 16.28 23.62 1.83
N VAL A 279 17.18 22.68 1.51
CA VAL A 279 18.37 22.97 0.71
C VAL A 279 18.02 22.73 -0.75
N HIS A 280 18.16 23.76 -1.58
CA HIS A 280 17.94 23.63 -3.02
C HIS A 280 19.17 23.01 -3.68
N ASN A 281 19.00 21.81 -4.23
CA ASN A 281 20.00 21.12 -5.03
C ASN A 281 19.51 21.07 -6.47
N PRO A 282 20.04 21.89 -7.40
CA PRO A 282 19.57 21.90 -8.77
C PRO A 282 19.87 20.56 -9.46
N SER A 283 18.89 20.06 -10.21
CA SER A 283 19.02 18.88 -11.06
C SER A 283 19.51 19.27 -12.45
N VAL A 284 20.09 18.31 -13.17
CA VAL A 284 20.29 18.43 -14.62
C VAL A 284 18.94 18.23 -15.29
N GLU A 285 18.60 19.09 -16.24
CA GLU A 285 17.30 19.04 -16.91
C GLU A 285 17.41 18.50 -18.33
N ILE A 286 16.57 17.54 -18.63
CA ILE A 286 16.33 17.03 -19.98
C ILE A 286 15.01 17.64 -20.43
N HIS A 287 15.05 18.41 -21.53
CA HIS A 287 13.87 18.97 -22.18
C HIS A 287 13.84 18.49 -23.62
N ILE A 288 12.77 17.78 -23.98
CA ILE A 288 12.58 17.31 -25.35
C ILE A 288 11.65 18.29 -26.04
N GLN A 289 12.17 18.96 -27.08
CA GLN A 289 11.44 20.01 -27.79
C GLN A 289 10.31 19.48 -28.66
N GLU A 290 10.43 18.25 -29.17
CA GLU A 290 9.44 17.60 -30.04
C GLU A 290 9.31 16.11 -29.70
N PRO A 291 8.09 15.54 -29.70
CA PRO A 291 6.82 16.14 -30.11
C PRO A 291 6.27 17.18 -29.11
N TYR A 292 5.79 18.30 -29.63
CA TYR A 292 5.18 19.41 -28.89
C TYR A 292 3.65 19.35 -28.91
N ARG A 293 3.00 19.34 -27.74
CA ARG A 293 1.53 19.37 -27.58
C ARG A 293 1.01 20.80 -27.46
N ASN A 294 0.60 21.38 -28.59
CA ASN A 294 0.11 22.76 -28.64
C ASN A 294 -1.18 22.98 -27.80
N GLY A 295 -1.29 24.15 -27.17
CA GLY A 295 -2.46 24.55 -26.38
C GLY A 295 -2.62 23.87 -25.02
N THR A 296 -1.58 23.18 -24.54
CA THR A 296 -1.59 22.51 -23.23
C THR A 296 -0.60 23.16 -22.25
N VAL A 297 -0.86 23.03 -20.95
CA VAL A 297 0.07 23.48 -19.89
C VAL A 297 1.33 22.61 -19.82
N PHE A 298 1.29 21.40 -20.40
CA PHE A 298 2.37 20.42 -20.36
C PHE A 298 2.78 20.01 -21.79
N PRO A 299 3.34 20.94 -22.58
CA PRO A 299 3.51 20.73 -24.01
C PRO A 299 4.62 19.74 -24.36
N ASN A 300 5.63 19.60 -23.51
CA ASN A 300 6.87 18.86 -23.79
C ASN A 300 7.16 17.83 -22.71
N TYR A 301 7.94 16.81 -23.08
CA TYR A 301 8.54 15.90 -22.11
C TYR A 301 9.69 16.62 -21.41
N GLN A 302 9.75 16.48 -20.09
CA GLN A 302 10.84 17.02 -19.29
C GLN A 302 11.20 16.07 -18.15
N LEU A 303 12.46 16.10 -17.72
CA LEU A 303 12.93 15.28 -16.62
C LEU A 303 14.10 15.95 -15.89
N GLY A 304 14.02 16.04 -14.57
CA GLY A 304 15.17 16.34 -13.72
C GLY A 304 15.97 15.08 -13.40
N VAL A 305 17.30 15.16 -13.45
CA VAL A 305 18.23 14.06 -13.14
C VAL A 305 19.28 14.52 -12.13
N GLY A 306 19.51 13.71 -11.09
CA GLY A 306 20.41 14.07 -9.99
C GLY A 306 19.91 15.27 -9.18
N GLY A 307 20.80 15.98 -8.47
CA GLY A 307 20.40 17.13 -7.65
C GLY A 307 19.31 16.76 -6.63
N GLY A 308 18.20 17.52 -6.60
CA GLY A 308 17.03 17.24 -5.77
C GLY A 308 16.34 15.92 -6.08
N ALA A 309 16.44 15.41 -7.31
CA ALA A 309 15.91 14.10 -7.70
C ALA A 309 16.73 12.92 -7.14
N SER A 310 17.91 13.15 -6.54
CA SER A 310 18.79 12.08 -6.05
C SER A 310 18.22 11.28 -4.87
N VAL A 311 17.10 11.71 -4.30
CA VAL A 311 16.39 10.98 -3.25
C VAL A 311 15.55 9.82 -3.80
N PHE A 312 15.30 9.81 -5.11
CA PHE A 312 14.55 8.76 -5.81
C PHE A 312 15.50 7.73 -6.44
N ASN A 313 14.97 6.55 -6.74
CA ASN A 313 15.68 5.49 -7.45
C ASN A 313 14.83 4.97 -8.64
N PRO A 314 15.22 5.24 -9.90
CA PRO A 314 16.40 6.00 -10.31
C PRO A 314 16.33 7.48 -9.89
N PRO A 315 17.48 8.22 -9.87
CA PRO A 315 17.57 9.60 -9.37
C PRO A 315 16.98 10.60 -10.38
N THR A 316 15.71 10.41 -10.73
CA THR A 316 14.98 11.16 -11.74
C THR A 316 13.62 11.58 -11.21
N ASN A 317 13.20 12.81 -11.50
CA ASN A 317 11.90 13.34 -11.09
C ASN A 317 11.45 14.44 -12.06
N PHE A 318 10.20 14.34 -12.53
CA PHE A 318 9.57 15.35 -13.36
C PHE A 318 9.47 16.73 -12.69
N TRP A 319 9.26 16.74 -11.37
CA TRP A 319 9.12 17.98 -10.59
C TRP A 319 10.46 18.57 -10.15
N SER A 320 11.59 17.88 -10.39
CA SER A 320 12.92 18.40 -10.10
C SER A 320 13.50 19.20 -11.28
N THR A 321 12.78 20.21 -11.77
CA THR A 321 13.24 21.13 -12.82
C THR A 321 13.20 22.58 -12.32
N ALA A 322 13.91 23.51 -12.95
CA ALA A 322 14.01 24.91 -12.53
C ALA A 322 12.68 25.65 -12.65
N SER A 323 11.88 25.28 -13.65
CA SER A 323 10.58 25.89 -13.96
C SER A 323 9.56 24.81 -14.32
N PRO A 324 9.12 23.97 -13.36
CA PRO A 324 8.14 22.94 -13.66
C PRO A 324 6.84 23.61 -14.14
N PRO A 325 6.11 23.03 -15.12
CA PRO A 325 4.97 23.67 -15.74
C PRO A 325 3.82 24.05 -14.78
N ALA A 326 3.78 23.43 -13.60
CA ALA A 326 2.86 23.77 -12.54
C ALA A 326 3.48 23.58 -11.14
N GLY A 327 3.64 24.66 -10.37
CA GLY A 327 4.13 24.58 -8.98
C GLY A 327 5.64 24.78 -8.88
N ASN A 328 6.24 24.21 -7.84
CA ASN A 328 7.64 24.47 -7.47
C ASN A 328 8.53 23.26 -7.78
N ASN A 329 9.83 23.52 -7.90
CA ASN A 329 10.85 22.48 -7.94
C ASN A 329 10.74 21.62 -6.67
N TYR A 330 10.84 20.30 -6.83
CA TYR A 330 10.81 19.35 -5.72
C TYR A 330 11.80 19.73 -4.62
N VAL A 331 11.25 20.03 -3.46
CA VAL A 331 11.96 20.30 -2.23
C VAL A 331 11.15 19.77 -1.06
N VAL A 332 11.84 19.44 0.03
CA VAL A 332 11.22 19.02 1.28
C VAL A 332 11.91 19.72 2.45
N PRO A 333 11.18 20.11 3.51
CA PRO A 333 11.77 20.78 4.65
C PRO A 333 12.87 19.92 5.29
N ARG A 334 13.90 20.55 5.85
CA ARG A 334 15.00 19.85 6.53
C ARG A 334 14.82 19.75 8.05
N GLY A 335 13.70 20.26 8.56
CA GLY A 335 13.38 20.24 9.96
C GLY A 335 12.08 20.97 10.27
N LEU A 336 11.70 20.93 11.53
CA LEU A 336 10.45 21.45 12.07
C LEU A 336 10.75 22.20 13.37
N VAL A 337 10.17 23.39 13.54
CA VAL A 337 10.06 24.09 14.82
C VAL A 337 8.64 23.86 15.32
N VAL A 338 8.50 23.25 16.50
CA VAL A 338 7.19 23.00 17.13
C VAL A 338 6.83 24.14 18.09
N LYS A 339 5.53 24.37 18.30
CA LYS A 339 5.08 25.33 19.31
C LYS A 339 5.55 24.87 20.70
N ASN A 340 5.80 25.82 21.59
CA ASN A 340 6.21 25.51 22.95
C ASN A 340 5.17 24.61 23.66
N GLY A 341 5.64 23.49 24.22
CA GLY A 341 4.77 22.50 24.87
C GLY A 341 4.07 21.51 23.93
N ALA A 342 4.24 21.62 22.61
CA ALA A 342 3.63 20.71 21.64
C ALA A 342 4.13 19.26 21.77
N LEU A 343 5.40 19.08 22.18
CA LEU A 343 6.03 17.80 22.46
C LEU A 343 6.52 17.80 23.92
N PRO A 344 5.70 17.33 24.88
CA PRO A 344 5.98 17.46 26.31
C PRO A 344 7.28 16.79 26.78
N HIS A 345 7.66 15.69 26.15
CA HIS A 345 8.84 14.91 26.53
C HIS A 345 10.11 15.25 25.73
N MET A 346 10.03 16.15 24.74
CA MET A 346 11.18 16.49 23.88
C MET A 346 12.43 16.92 24.64
N ARG A 347 12.27 17.59 25.78
CA ARG A 347 13.38 18.00 26.67
C ARG A 347 14.10 16.83 27.35
N ASN A 348 13.47 15.66 27.39
CA ASN A 348 13.97 14.45 28.06
C ASN A 348 14.50 13.42 27.06
N TRP A 349 14.32 13.63 25.74
CA TRP A 349 14.78 12.70 24.71
C TRP A 349 16.29 12.47 24.84
N SER A 350 16.66 11.26 25.23
CA SER A 350 18.05 10.87 25.43
C SER A 350 18.76 10.59 24.10
N ASP A 351 18.07 9.97 23.16
CA ASP A 351 18.53 9.71 21.80
C ASP A 351 17.43 10.02 20.77
N PRO A 352 17.36 11.26 20.25
CA PRO A 352 16.36 11.61 19.24
C PRO A 352 16.59 10.89 17.90
N THR A 353 17.76 10.30 17.67
CA THR A 353 18.12 9.72 16.37
C THR A 353 17.44 8.39 16.08
N THR A 354 16.84 7.76 17.10
CA THR A 354 15.96 6.60 16.91
C THR A 354 14.61 6.99 16.29
N GLY A 355 14.26 8.28 16.39
CA GLY A 355 12.94 8.77 16.06
C GLY A 355 12.67 8.90 14.56
N ILE A 356 11.40 8.73 14.21
CA ILE A 356 10.86 8.95 12.87
C ILE A 356 9.73 9.98 12.98
N LEU A 357 9.76 11.01 12.13
CA LEU A 357 8.69 11.99 12.02
C LEU A 357 7.83 11.67 10.80
N HIS A 358 6.54 11.50 11.02
CA HIS A 358 5.53 11.42 9.96
C HIS A 358 4.81 12.76 9.88
N THR A 359 4.59 13.27 8.68
CA THR A 359 3.88 14.53 8.46
C THR A 359 3.06 14.48 7.19
N PHE A 360 1.95 15.22 7.15
CA PHE A 360 1.28 15.52 5.88
C PHE A 360 2.11 16.51 5.07
N HIS A 361 1.95 16.46 3.75
CA HIS A 361 2.30 17.56 2.86
C HIS A 361 1.49 18.82 3.23
N SER A 362 2.01 20.03 3.03
CA SER A 362 1.31 21.30 3.38
C SER A 362 -0.08 21.42 2.72
N GLY A 363 -0.18 21.06 1.44
CA GLY A 363 -1.44 20.95 0.70
C GLY A 363 -2.30 19.73 1.06
N TYR A 364 -1.87 18.85 1.97
CA TYR A 364 -2.51 17.57 2.31
C TYR A 364 -2.67 16.63 1.11
N TRP A 365 -1.77 16.68 0.14
CA TRP A 365 -1.76 15.79 -1.03
C TRP A 365 -1.17 14.40 -0.73
N GLY A 366 -0.71 14.16 0.48
CA GLY A 366 0.06 12.99 0.81
C GLY A 366 0.75 13.20 2.12
N GLY A 367 1.79 12.42 2.35
CA GLY A 367 2.59 12.55 3.55
C GLY A 367 4.04 12.20 3.29
N TRP A 368 4.89 12.71 4.16
CA TRP A 368 6.31 12.43 4.19
C TRP A 368 6.65 11.75 5.50
N ILE A 369 7.68 10.94 5.42
CA ILE A 369 8.31 10.29 6.56
C ILE A 369 9.79 10.66 6.55
N PHE A 370 10.29 11.08 7.72
CA PHE A 370 11.67 11.52 7.92
C PHE A 370 12.30 10.81 9.11
N GLU A 371 13.53 10.35 8.96
CA GLU A 371 14.43 10.02 10.07
C GLU A 371 14.85 11.31 10.77
N ILE A 372 14.84 11.30 12.11
CA ILE A 372 15.27 12.44 12.92
C ILE A 372 16.79 12.41 13.07
N ALA A 373 17.44 13.53 12.73
CA ALA A 373 18.90 13.69 12.88
C ALA A 373 19.28 14.23 14.26
N SER A 374 18.48 15.15 14.80
CA SER A 374 18.72 15.76 16.11
C SER A 374 17.50 16.55 16.59
N SER A 375 17.47 16.87 17.87
CA SER A 375 16.49 17.75 18.49
C SER A 375 17.17 18.82 19.36
N ASN A 376 16.53 19.97 19.51
CA ASN A 376 16.94 21.04 20.42
C ASN A 376 15.71 21.55 21.18
N SER A 377 15.59 21.19 22.46
CA SER A 377 14.45 21.54 23.29
C SER A 377 14.39 23.02 23.68
N THR A 378 15.52 23.74 23.68
CA THR A 378 15.54 25.19 23.95
C THR A 378 14.95 25.97 22.79
N GLN A 379 15.18 25.49 21.56
CA GLN A 379 14.66 26.09 20.32
C GLN A 379 13.40 25.39 19.80
N ASN A 380 12.89 24.37 20.51
CA ASN A 380 11.79 23.51 20.06
C ASN A 380 11.95 23.02 18.61
N THR A 381 13.18 22.66 18.23
CA THR A 381 13.54 22.30 16.85
C THR A 381 13.87 20.83 16.70
N ILE A 382 13.38 20.20 15.62
CA ILE A 382 13.74 18.85 15.17
C ILE A 382 14.37 18.98 13.77
N MET A 383 15.55 18.40 13.58
CA MET A 383 16.22 18.35 12.28
C MET A 383 16.08 16.95 11.67
N PHE A 384 15.95 16.87 10.35
CA PHE A 384 15.80 15.62 9.60
C PHE A 384 17.11 15.21 8.93
N SER A 385 17.30 13.89 8.76
CA SER A 385 18.42 13.32 8.00
C SER A 385 17.97 12.84 6.62
N ARG A 386 17.10 11.83 6.58
CA ARG A 386 16.66 11.12 5.37
C ARG A 386 15.14 11.02 5.34
N GLY A 387 14.53 11.19 4.17
CA GLY A 387 13.09 11.07 4.02
C GLY A 387 12.51 11.99 2.95
N GLY A 388 11.18 12.15 2.96
CA GLY A 388 10.47 13.08 2.09
C GLY A 388 10.16 12.58 0.68
N PHE A 389 10.65 11.40 0.31
CA PHE A 389 10.55 10.85 -1.05
C PHE A 389 9.26 10.03 -1.30
N GLN A 390 8.30 10.02 -0.37
CA GLN A 390 7.02 9.30 -0.51
C GLN A 390 5.96 10.09 -1.30
N GLU A 391 6.35 11.23 -1.85
CA GLU A 391 5.57 12.10 -2.73
C GLU A 391 6.55 12.76 -3.74
N ALA A 392 6.11 13.08 -4.97
CA ALA A 392 7.03 13.47 -6.05
C ALA A 392 7.20 14.98 -6.25
N ARG A 393 6.27 15.82 -5.78
CA ARG A 393 6.21 17.26 -6.09
C ARG A 393 6.91 18.15 -5.08
N GLY A 394 6.93 17.76 -3.82
CA GLY A 394 7.57 18.51 -2.74
C GLY A 394 6.80 19.76 -2.30
N SER A 395 7.17 20.27 -1.13
CA SER A 395 6.82 21.60 -0.62
C SER A 395 7.83 22.02 0.45
N ASP A 396 7.99 23.33 0.64
CA ASP A 396 8.86 23.91 1.67
C ASP A 396 8.33 23.76 3.11
N SER A 397 7.10 23.25 3.26
CA SER A 397 6.38 23.15 4.52
C SER A 397 5.53 21.88 4.58
N GLY A 398 5.24 21.43 5.80
CA GLY A 398 4.38 20.27 6.09
C GLY A 398 3.11 20.65 6.85
N GLY A 399 2.21 19.68 6.99
CA GLY A 399 0.97 19.76 7.73
C GLY A 399 1.05 19.12 9.11
N ALA A 400 -0.02 18.45 9.52
CA ALA A 400 -0.07 17.73 10.80
C ALA A 400 1.00 16.64 10.86
N PHE A 401 1.56 16.40 12.05
CA PHE A 401 2.68 15.49 12.23
C PHE A 401 2.58 14.67 13.52
N TYR A 402 3.36 13.59 13.59
CA TYR A 402 3.68 12.91 14.84
C TYR A 402 5.13 12.42 14.82
N VAL A 403 5.68 12.18 16.00
CA VAL A 403 7.00 11.56 16.19
C VAL A 403 6.82 10.17 16.75
N ALA A 404 7.58 9.21 16.25
CA ALA A 404 7.50 7.81 16.64
C ALA A 404 8.89 7.25 16.92
N ASN A 405 8.94 6.11 17.61
CA ASN A 405 10.14 5.36 17.94
C ASN A 405 11.15 6.15 18.79
N ILE A 406 10.64 6.83 19.81
CA ILE A 406 11.45 7.50 20.84
C ILE A 406 11.10 6.88 22.19
N PHE A 407 12.09 6.47 22.97
CA PHE A 407 11.86 5.75 24.23
C PHE A 407 11.03 6.55 25.23
N GLU A 408 11.28 7.85 25.35
CA GLU A 408 10.54 8.72 26.27
C GLU A 408 9.09 8.97 25.85
N GLU A 409 8.70 8.60 24.63
CA GLU A 409 7.30 8.59 24.18
C GLU A 409 6.64 7.21 24.37
N LEU A 410 7.31 6.23 25.00
CA LEU A 410 6.69 4.99 25.45
C LEU A 410 5.95 5.24 26.77
N ASP A 411 4.75 5.82 26.68
CA ASP A 411 4.00 6.32 27.84
C ASP A 411 2.55 5.85 27.91
N SER A 412 2.06 5.19 26.85
CA SER A 412 0.70 4.71 26.72
C SER A 412 0.62 3.17 26.66
N PRO A 413 -0.48 2.56 27.18
CA PRO A 413 -0.70 1.13 27.04
C PRO A 413 -0.67 0.65 25.58
N ASN A 414 -0.12 -0.55 25.40
CA ASN A 414 0.12 -1.27 24.14
C ASN A 414 1.16 -0.66 23.21
N GLU A 415 1.95 0.30 23.68
CA GLU A 415 3.07 0.83 22.93
C GLU A 415 4.33 -0.03 23.09
N TRP A 416 5.19 -0.01 22.07
CA TRP A 416 6.50 -0.64 22.09
C TRP A 416 7.61 0.27 21.57
N PHE A 417 8.84 0.03 22.03
CA PHE A 417 10.05 0.68 21.56
C PHE A 417 11.18 -0.35 21.41
N LEU A 418 11.97 -0.24 20.36
CA LEU A 418 13.13 -1.10 20.15
C LEU A 418 14.42 -0.28 20.20
N ASP A 419 15.23 -0.54 21.22
CA ASP A 419 16.60 -0.09 21.25
C ASP A 419 17.46 -1.07 20.44
N LYS A 420 17.83 -0.65 19.23
CA LYS A 420 18.67 -1.45 18.33
C LYS A 420 20.13 -1.57 18.83
N GLN A 421 20.63 -0.58 19.58
CA GLN A 421 22.01 -0.59 20.07
C GLN A 421 22.17 -1.65 21.17
N THR A 422 21.21 -1.71 22.09
CA THR A 422 21.23 -2.69 23.20
C THR A 422 20.48 -3.98 22.88
N ARG A 423 19.86 -4.10 21.69
CA ARG A 423 18.96 -5.19 21.28
C ARG A 423 17.83 -5.43 22.29
N THR A 424 17.31 -4.37 22.89
CA THR A 424 16.27 -4.46 23.93
C THR A 424 14.94 -4.02 23.36
N LEU A 425 13.95 -4.91 23.42
CA LEU A 425 12.55 -4.58 23.16
C LEU A 425 11.89 -4.15 24.46
N TYR A 426 11.25 -2.99 24.43
CA TYR A 426 10.43 -2.45 25.50
C TYR A 426 8.97 -2.47 25.06
N PHE A 427 8.08 -2.84 25.97
CA PHE A 427 6.65 -2.90 25.72
C PHE A 427 5.87 -2.53 26.98
N MET A 428 4.80 -1.76 26.83
CA MET A 428 3.93 -1.37 27.93
C MET A 428 2.58 -2.10 27.79
N PRO A 429 2.35 -3.26 28.45
CA PRO A 429 1.07 -3.97 28.35
C PRO A 429 -0.09 -3.16 28.91
N ASN A 430 -1.27 -3.31 28.30
CA ASN A 430 -2.53 -2.94 28.94
C ASN A 430 -2.97 -4.06 29.90
N GLU A 431 -2.55 -3.96 31.16
CA GLU A 431 -2.76 -4.95 32.22
C GLU A 431 -1.99 -6.26 32.00
N THR A 432 -2.51 -7.18 31.18
CA THR A 432 -1.93 -8.52 30.99
C THR A 432 -0.94 -8.53 29.83
N MET A 433 0.15 -9.30 29.99
CA MET A 433 1.09 -9.55 28.90
C MET A 433 0.43 -10.39 27.80
N PRO A 434 0.58 -9.99 26.53
CA PRO A 434 0.20 -10.80 25.38
C PRO A 434 1.03 -12.09 25.26
N ASP A 435 0.52 -13.05 24.49
CA ASP A 435 1.14 -14.37 24.33
C ASP A 435 2.11 -14.41 23.14
N VAL A 436 1.75 -13.80 22.01
CA VAL A 436 2.48 -13.96 20.75
C VAL A 436 3.08 -12.63 20.29
N PHE A 437 4.39 -12.62 20.12
CA PHE A 437 5.15 -11.49 19.56
C PHE A 437 5.85 -11.93 18.28
N VAL A 438 5.70 -11.17 17.21
CA VAL A 438 6.35 -11.41 15.92
C VAL A 438 7.06 -10.14 15.47
N ALA A 439 8.36 -10.23 15.19
CA ALA A 439 9.12 -9.15 14.57
C ALA A 439 9.03 -9.24 13.05
N SER A 440 8.75 -8.14 12.36
CA SER A 440 8.88 -8.09 10.89
C SER A 440 10.32 -8.35 10.46
N GLN A 441 10.51 -9.06 9.34
CA GLN A 441 11.85 -9.36 8.79
C GLN A 441 11.94 -9.17 7.28
N ILE A 442 10.87 -9.43 6.53
CA ILE A 442 10.87 -9.27 5.07
C ILE A 442 9.62 -8.53 4.58
N PRO A 443 9.76 -7.64 3.59
CA PRO A 443 8.62 -6.97 2.96
C PRO A 443 7.96 -7.80 1.84
N CYS A 444 8.71 -8.72 1.20
CA CYS A 444 8.24 -9.51 0.05
C CYS A 444 8.19 -11.01 0.40
N LEU A 445 7.03 -11.64 0.25
CA LEU A 445 6.85 -13.07 0.52
C LEU A 445 7.07 -13.91 -0.74
N ILE A 446 6.47 -13.49 -1.86
CA ILE A 446 6.54 -14.22 -3.13
C ILE A 446 7.01 -13.26 -4.22
N SER A 447 8.12 -13.60 -4.88
CA SER A 447 8.56 -12.89 -6.08
C SER A 447 8.50 -13.82 -7.28
N VAL A 448 7.87 -13.37 -8.35
CA VAL A 448 7.81 -14.08 -9.64
C VAL A 448 8.59 -13.24 -10.65
N SER A 449 9.77 -13.70 -11.01
CA SER A 449 10.74 -12.93 -11.79
C SER A 449 11.30 -13.75 -12.93
N GLY A 450 10.92 -13.41 -14.16
CA GLY A 450 11.56 -13.92 -15.38
C GLY A 450 12.92 -13.26 -15.58
N SER A 451 13.89 -13.98 -16.15
CA SER A 451 15.22 -13.40 -16.39
C SER A 451 15.23 -12.36 -17.49
N SER A 452 14.23 -12.41 -18.39
CA SER A 452 13.97 -11.42 -19.44
C SER A 452 12.51 -11.56 -19.92
N ILE A 453 12.07 -10.68 -20.81
CA ILE A 453 10.76 -10.74 -21.47
C ILE A 453 10.58 -12.09 -22.21
N GLU A 454 11.61 -12.50 -22.95
CA GLU A 454 11.64 -13.74 -23.74
C GLU A 454 11.68 -14.98 -22.85
N ASN A 455 12.28 -14.88 -21.67
CA ASN A 455 12.34 -15.93 -20.66
C ASN A 455 11.48 -15.59 -19.45
N SER A 456 10.22 -15.26 -19.72
CA SER A 456 9.23 -14.92 -18.71
C SER A 456 8.77 -16.14 -17.90
N VAL A 457 8.35 -15.91 -16.66
CA VAL A 457 7.62 -16.94 -15.89
C VAL A 457 6.20 -16.98 -16.40
N ARG A 458 5.71 -18.17 -16.79
CA ARG A 458 4.38 -18.33 -17.39
C ARG A 458 3.45 -19.26 -16.63
N ASN A 459 2.15 -18.95 -16.67
CA ASN A 459 1.07 -19.82 -16.19
C ASN A 459 1.28 -20.27 -14.72
N VAL A 460 1.37 -19.29 -13.82
CA VAL A 460 1.47 -19.53 -12.38
C VAL A 460 0.18 -19.09 -11.70
N ILE A 461 -0.33 -19.93 -10.80
CA ILE A 461 -1.51 -19.62 -9.97
C ILE A 461 -1.09 -19.61 -8.49
N ILE A 462 -1.39 -18.52 -7.79
CA ILE A 462 -1.21 -18.39 -6.34
C ILE A 462 -2.59 -18.18 -5.72
N ARG A 463 -3.06 -19.13 -4.89
CA ARG A 463 -4.41 -19.07 -4.32
C ARG A 463 -4.60 -19.60 -2.92
N GLY A 464 -5.60 -19.07 -2.21
CA GLY A 464 -6.04 -19.59 -0.91
C GLY A 464 -5.07 -19.34 0.23
N LEU A 465 -4.18 -18.35 0.11
CA LEU A 465 -3.16 -18.04 1.10
C LEU A 465 -3.48 -16.78 1.88
N ILE A 466 -3.12 -16.75 3.17
CA ILE A 466 -3.10 -15.55 3.99
C ILE A 466 -1.67 -15.04 4.04
N MET A 467 -1.44 -13.79 3.69
CA MET A 467 -0.14 -13.14 3.65
C MET A 467 -0.12 -11.99 4.65
N THR A 468 0.83 -12.00 5.57
CA THR A 468 0.80 -11.10 6.71
C THR A 468 2.17 -10.79 7.30
N GLU A 469 2.19 -9.84 8.25
CA GLU A 469 3.33 -9.53 9.12
C GLU A 469 4.62 -9.16 8.35
N THR A 470 4.49 -8.44 7.23
CA THR A 470 5.62 -8.00 6.41
C THR A 470 6.20 -6.67 6.88
N SER A 471 7.52 -6.49 6.74
CA SER A 471 8.20 -5.23 7.09
C SER A 471 7.67 -4.04 6.31
N SER A 472 7.67 -2.86 6.94
CA SER A 472 7.26 -1.63 6.27
C SER A 472 8.28 -1.13 5.24
N THR A 473 7.78 -0.53 4.16
CA THR A 473 8.60 -0.07 3.02
C THR A 473 8.69 1.45 2.87
N TYR A 474 8.08 2.23 3.77
CA TYR A 474 8.05 3.69 3.66
C TYR A 474 9.44 4.36 3.71
N MET A 475 10.46 3.72 4.28
CA MET A 475 11.87 4.16 4.22
C MET A 475 12.74 3.37 3.23
N LYS A 476 12.15 2.58 2.33
CA LYS A 476 12.85 1.93 1.20
C LYS A 476 12.87 2.87 -0.01
N ASP A 477 13.42 2.40 -1.12
CA ASP A 477 13.55 3.21 -2.34
C ASP A 477 12.20 3.50 -3.00
N TYR A 478 12.02 4.74 -3.43
CA TYR A 478 10.87 5.22 -4.21
C TYR A 478 11.32 5.72 -5.56
N MET A 479 10.46 5.59 -6.57
CA MET A 479 10.66 6.19 -7.88
C MET A 479 9.54 7.18 -8.19
N VAL A 480 9.80 8.13 -9.07
CA VAL A 480 8.75 8.92 -9.73
C VAL A 480 8.50 8.29 -11.11
N PRO A 481 7.38 7.57 -11.33
CA PRO A 481 7.20 6.75 -12.53
C PRO A 481 6.80 7.55 -13.77
N SER A 482 6.24 8.75 -13.61
CA SER A 482 5.75 9.60 -14.69
C SER A 482 5.77 11.08 -14.27
N GLY A 483 5.11 11.97 -15.02
CA GLY A 483 4.92 13.37 -14.60
C GLY A 483 3.82 13.58 -13.54
N GLY A 484 3.29 12.49 -12.97
CA GLY A 484 2.35 12.54 -11.86
C GLY A 484 2.99 13.09 -10.60
N ASP A 485 2.19 13.51 -9.64
CA ASP A 485 2.63 13.92 -8.30
C ASP A 485 2.97 12.73 -7.39
N TRP A 486 2.85 11.49 -7.90
CA TRP A 486 3.11 10.28 -7.13
C TRP A 486 4.55 9.81 -7.26
N SER A 487 5.14 9.46 -6.12
CA SER A 487 6.26 8.53 -6.08
C SER A 487 5.78 7.18 -5.55
N VAL A 488 6.41 6.09 -5.97
CA VAL A 488 5.95 4.74 -5.68
C VAL A 488 7.13 3.84 -5.30
N HIS A 489 6.95 3.09 -4.22
CA HIS A 489 7.82 1.96 -3.91
C HIS A 489 7.53 0.80 -4.89
N ARG A 490 8.52 0.36 -5.67
CA ARG A 490 8.35 -0.70 -6.69
C ARG A 490 8.40 -2.13 -6.13
N GLY A 491 8.18 -2.30 -4.83
CA GLY A 491 8.11 -3.60 -4.16
C GLY A 491 6.72 -3.85 -3.60
N GLY A 492 6.46 -5.11 -3.21
CA GLY A 492 5.19 -5.52 -2.62
C GLY A 492 5.29 -6.88 -1.95
N THR A 493 4.22 -7.26 -1.24
CA THR A 493 4.11 -8.58 -0.60
C THR A 493 4.16 -9.70 -1.62
N ILE A 494 3.54 -9.49 -2.79
CA ILE A 494 3.85 -10.21 -4.03
C ILE A 494 4.48 -9.25 -5.03
N TYR A 495 5.60 -9.65 -5.63
CA TYR A 495 6.30 -8.91 -6.67
C TYR A 495 6.29 -9.69 -7.99
N LEU A 496 5.88 -9.07 -9.08
CA LEU A 496 5.86 -9.65 -10.42
C LEU A 496 6.70 -8.80 -11.38
N THR A 497 7.62 -9.44 -12.10
CA THR A 497 8.31 -8.84 -13.23
C THR A 497 8.70 -9.90 -14.26
N ASN A 498 8.70 -9.53 -15.53
CA ASN A 498 8.94 -10.44 -16.65
C ASN A 498 8.03 -11.69 -16.57
N THR A 499 6.71 -11.48 -16.50
CA THR A 499 5.75 -12.59 -16.35
C THR A 499 4.69 -12.62 -17.45
N LYS A 500 4.08 -13.80 -17.65
CA LYS A 500 2.95 -13.98 -18.55
C LYS A 500 1.89 -14.92 -17.97
N SER A 501 0.61 -14.55 -18.09
CA SER A 501 -0.52 -15.38 -17.66
C SER A 501 -0.42 -15.79 -16.18
N ILE A 502 -0.20 -14.81 -15.29
CA ILE A 502 -0.16 -15.01 -13.83
C ILE A 502 -1.56 -14.83 -13.24
N THR A 503 -1.98 -15.70 -12.34
CA THR A 503 -3.25 -15.57 -11.60
C THR A 503 -2.99 -15.53 -10.09
N ILE A 504 -3.41 -14.44 -9.45
CA ILE A 504 -3.39 -14.27 -7.99
C ILE A 504 -4.85 -14.20 -7.55
N THR A 505 -5.34 -15.22 -6.83
CA THR A 505 -6.76 -15.31 -6.54
C THR A 505 -7.12 -15.92 -5.19
N HIS A 506 -8.21 -15.50 -4.57
CA HIS A 506 -8.67 -16.04 -3.28
C HIS A 506 -7.64 -15.93 -2.14
N ASN A 507 -6.78 -14.90 -2.17
CA ASN A 507 -5.82 -14.64 -1.09
C ASN A 507 -6.30 -13.52 -0.18
N LEU A 508 -5.81 -13.53 1.06
CA LEU A 508 -5.98 -12.43 2.03
C LEU A 508 -4.62 -11.79 2.30
N PHE A 509 -4.48 -10.51 1.98
CA PHE A 509 -3.36 -9.67 2.37
C PHE A 509 -3.78 -8.87 3.60
N THR A 510 -3.15 -9.13 4.75
CA THR A 510 -3.52 -8.45 5.99
C THR A 510 -2.31 -8.05 6.83
N GLN A 511 -2.33 -6.88 7.46
CA GLN A 511 -1.23 -6.40 8.32
C GLN A 511 0.11 -6.29 7.59
N VAL A 512 0.08 -6.01 6.29
CA VAL A 512 1.27 -5.90 5.45
C VAL A 512 1.88 -4.49 5.53
N GLY A 513 3.19 -4.38 5.69
CA GLY A 513 3.90 -3.11 5.78
C GLY A 513 4.19 -2.44 4.42
N SER A 514 3.99 -3.17 3.31
CA SER A 514 4.30 -2.74 1.95
C SER A 514 3.05 -2.54 1.09
N ASN A 515 3.25 -2.34 -0.22
CA ASN A 515 2.18 -2.59 -1.19
C ASN A 515 1.74 -4.06 -1.14
N GLY A 516 0.48 -4.36 -1.48
CA GLY A 516 -0.02 -5.73 -1.57
C GLY A 516 0.62 -6.49 -2.74
N ILE A 517 0.33 -6.07 -3.97
CA ILE A 517 0.89 -6.64 -5.21
C ILE A 517 1.59 -5.55 -6.02
N ALA A 518 2.84 -5.78 -6.38
CA ALA A 518 3.61 -4.93 -7.28
C ALA A 518 3.79 -5.62 -8.64
N VAL A 519 3.16 -5.08 -9.67
CA VAL A 519 3.27 -5.52 -11.07
C VAL A 519 4.21 -4.56 -11.80
N ILE A 520 5.47 -4.97 -11.95
CA ILE A 520 6.57 -4.07 -12.27
C ILE A 520 7.21 -4.46 -13.60
N ASP A 521 7.38 -3.46 -14.47
CA ASP A 521 7.88 -3.63 -15.83
C ASP A 521 7.04 -4.63 -16.65
N TYR A 522 7.64 -5.45 -17.51
CA TYR A 522 6.91 -6.36 -18.40
C TYR A 522 6.11 -7.41 -17.62
N ASN A 523 4.79 -7.35 -17.73
CA ASN A 523 3.88 -8.41 -17.27
C ASN A 523 2.69 -8.45 -18.23
N ASP A 524 2.38 -9.62 -18.77
CA ASP A 524 1.29 -9.77 -19.74
C ASP A 524 0.23 -10.76 -19.21
N GLU A 525 -1.04 -10.49 -19.50
CA GLU A 525 -2.18 -11.35 -19.11
C GLU A 525 -2.26 -11.66 -17.60
N THR A 526 -1.99 -10.68 -16.74
CA THR A 526 -2.07 -10.86 -15.27
C THR A 526 -3.51 -10.75 -14.77
N GLN A 527 -3.95 -11.71 -13.94
CA GLN A 527 -5.28 -11.73 -13.32
C GLN A 527 -5.15 -11.64 -11.80
N ILE A 528 -5.74 -10.60 -11.20
CA ILE A 528 -5.80 -10.39 -9.75
C ILE A 528 -7.28 -10.38 -9.38
N THR A 529 -7.79 -11.51 -8.90
CA THR A 529 -9.23 -11.71 -8.73
C THR A 529 -9.63 -12.30 -7.39
N LEU A 530 -10.74 -11.85 -6.82
CA LEU A 530 -11.30 -12.47 -5.61
C LEU A 530 -10.35 -12.46 -4.39
N ASN A 531 -9.44 -11.48 -4.31
CA ASN A 531 -8.57 -11.29 -3.16
C ASN A 531 -9.15 -10.24 -2.19
N GLU A 532 -8.71 -10.29 -0.94
CA GLU A 532 -8.96 -9.27 0.06
C GLU A 532 -7.64 -8.60 0.47
N PHE A 533 -7.66 -7.28 0.58
CA PHE A 533 -6.52 -6.46 1.01
C PHE A 533 -6.99 -5.57 2.15
N VAL A 534 -6.38 -5.73 3.32
CA VAL A 534 -6.76 -4.99 4.53
C VAL A 534 -5.57 -4.64 5.43
N TRP A 535 -5.54 -3.45 6.02
CA TRP A 535 -4.46 -2.98 6.91
C TRP A 535 -3.08 -2.89 6.22
N LEU A 536 -3.04 -2.29 5.05
CA LEU A 536 -1.81 -2.12 4.26
C LEU A 536 -1.05 -0.85 4.64
N GLY A 537 0.27 -0.94 4.73
CA GLY A 537 1.16 0.21 4.91
C GLY A 537 1.04 1.23 3.79
N GLU A 538 0.79 0.75 2.56
CA GLU A 538 0.76 1.54 1.32
C GLU A 538 -0.42 1.13 0.41
N SER A 539 -0.17 0.97 -0.90
CA SER A 539 -1.17 0.70 -1.93
C SER A 539 -1.58 -0.77 -1.99
N GLY A 540 -2.79 -1.05 -2.49
CA GLY A 540 -3.25 -2.42 -2.70
C GLY A 540 -2.49 -3.11 -3.83
N ILE A 541 -2.66 -2.57 -5.04
CA ILE A 541 -2.07 -3.08 -6.27
C ILE A 541 -1.42 -1.90 -6.99
N VAL A 542 -0.13 -2.03 -7.31
CA VAL A 542 0.59 -1.03 -8.12
C VAL A 542 1.02 -1.67 -9.45
N LEU A 543 0.75 -0.97 -10.55
CA LEU A 543 1.23 -1.31 -11.88
C LEU A 543 2.14 -0.17 -12.33
N VAL A 544 3.43 -0.48 -12.48
CA VAL A 544 4.45 0.53 -12.78
C VAL A 544 5.40 -0.03 -13.84
N GLY A 545 5.27 0.49 -15.06
CA GLY A 545 6.20 0.22 -16.14
C GLY A 545 7.41 1.16 -16.12
N SER A 546 8.30 0.95 -17.09
CA SER A 546 9.42 1.84 -17.38
C SER A 546 9.38 2.33 -18.83
N THR A 547 10.00 3.48 -19.09
CA THR A 547 10.28 4.01 -20.43
C THR A 547 11.75 4.39 -20.55
N ASN A 548 12.26 4.59 -21.77
CA ASN A 548 13.54 5.24 -21.99
C ASN A 548 13.32 6.72 -22.33
N GLY A 549 13.22 7.55 -21.29
CA GLY A 549 12.80 8.94 -21.45
C GLY A 549 11.38 9.01 -22.04
N ILE A 550 11.23 9.72 -23.15
CA ILE A 550 9.95 9.82 -23.87
C ILE A 550 9.55 8.52 -24.59
N ASP A 551 10.50 7.64 -24.89
CA ASP A 551 10.25 6.45 -25.68
C ASP A 551 9.73 5.30 -24.83
N GLY A 552 8.43 5.05 -24.92
CA GLY A 552 7.78 3.83 -24.42
C GLY A 552 7.31 2.89 -25.51
N PHE A 553 7.71 3.14 -26.76
CA PHE A 553 7.39 2.31 -27.91
C PHE A 553 8.45 1.22 -28.11
N SER A 554 9.73 1.61 -28.16
CA SER A 554 10.82 0.68 -28.46
C SER A 554 11.14 -0.28 -27.30
N VAL A 555 10.75 0.10 -26.08
CA VAL A 555 10.96 -0.68 -24.86
C VAL A 555 9.61 -1.26 -24.41
N VAL A 556 9.36 -2.54 -24.69
CA VAL A 556 8.15 -3.25 -24.24
C VAL A 556 8.33 -3.71 -22.79
N SER A 557 8.40 -2.77 -21.85
CA SER A 557 8.65 -3.02 -20.42
C SER A 557 7.51 -2.51 -19.54
N GLN A 558 6.27 -2.66 -20.00
CA GLN A 558 5.10 -2.15 -19.26
C GLN A 558 4.13 -3.28 -18.91
N PRO A 559 3.47 -3.21 -17.74
CA PRO A 559 2.35 -4.08 -17.45
C PRO A 559 1.27 -3.92 -18.51
N ALA A 560 0.79 -5.03 -19.06
CA ALA A 560 -0.21 -5.08 -20.12
C ALA A 560 -1.29 -6.12 -19.81
N ASN A 561 -2.49 -5.91 -20.36
CA ASN A 561 -3.60 -6.87 -20.32
C ASN A 561 -3.92 -7.38 -18.91
N THR A 562 -3.79 -6.51 -17.91
CA THR A 562 -4.02 -6.86 -16.51
C THR A 562 -5.48 -6.71 -16.13
N ARG A 563 -6.05 -7.72 -15.49
CA ARG A 563 -7.44 -7.74 -15.02
C ARG A 563 -7.48 -7.78 -13.49
N ILE A 564 -7.96 -6.70 -12.89
CA ILE A 564 -8.18 -6.54 -11.45
C ILE A 564 -9.68 -6.59 -11.20
N GLU A 565 -10.17 -7.71 -10.68
CA GLU A 565 -11.61 -7.95 -10.63
C GLU A 565 -12.12 -8.59 -9.36
N SER A 566 -13.26 -8.09 -8.87
CA SER A 566 -13.95 -8.69 -7.73
C SER A 566 -13.05 -8.85 -6.50
N ASN A 567 -12.12 -7.91 -6.30
CA ASN A 567 -11.35 -7.81 -5.07
C ASN A 567 -12.06 -6.90 -4.06
N LEU A 568 -11.80 -7.14 -2.78
CA LEU A 568 -12.15 -6.26 -1.68
C LEU A 568 -10.86 -5.57 -1.21
N ILE A 569 -10.82 -4.23 -1.21
CA ILE A 569 -9.65 -3.46 -0.75
C ILE A 569 -10.10 -2.39 0.22
N HIS A 570 -9.62 -2.46 1.47
CA HIS A 570 -10.01 -1.51 2.51
C HIS A 570 -8.93 -1.32 3.56
N GLU A 571 -8.99 -0.22 4.32
CA GLU A 571 -7.96 0.17 5.29
C GLU A 571 -6.52 0.08 4.74
N SER A 572 -6.25 0.86 3.69
CA SER A 572 -4.92 0.98 3.08
C SER A 572 -4.24 2.29 3.47
N GLY A 573 -2.94 2.43 3.19
CA GLY A 573 -2.22 3.69 3.40
C GLY A 573 -2.02 4.08 4.86
N ILE A 574 -1.76 3.09 5.72
CA ILE A 574 -1.50 3.34 7.14
C ILE A 574 -0.34 4.31 7.34
N TYR A 575 0.74 4.13 6.58
CA TYR A 575 1.94 4.97 6.67
C TYR A 575 2.00 5.99 5.55
N VAL A 576 1.93 5.53 4.29
CA VAL A 576 2.05 6.41 3.11
C VAL A 576 0.68 6.90 2.72
N LYS A 577 0.46 8.21 2.87
CA LYS A 577 -0.84 8.85 2.64
C LYS A 577 -1.10 9.13 1.17
N GLN A 578 -0.07 9.17 0.32
CA GLN A 578 -0.20 9.16 -1.13
C GLN A 578 -0.22 7.71 -1.65
N SER A 579 -1.25 6.96 -1.27
CA SER A 579 -1.44 5.54 -1.62
C SER A 579 -2.82 5.29 -2.18
N SER A 580 -2.97 4.20 -2.94
CA SER A 580 -4.23 3.84 -3.60
C SER A 580 -4.48 2.33 -3.59
N PRO A 581 -5.72 1.86 -3.38
CA PRO A 581 -6.11 0.50 -3.70
C PRO A 581 -5.60 0.01 -5.07
N VAL A 582 -5.71 0.83 -6.11
CA VAL A 582 -5.15 0.53 -7.44
C VAL A 582 -4.42 1.75 -8.01
N LEU A 583 -3.11 1.65 -8.17
CA LEU A 583 -2.30 2.62 -8.89
C LEU A 583 -1.87 2.07 -10.24
N ILE A 584 -2.12 2.83 -11.30
CA ILE A 584 -1.76 2.53 -12.68
C ILE A 584 -0.81 3.63 -13.15
N SER A 585 0.42 3.26 -13.51
CA SER A 585 1.39 4.17 -14.12
C SER A 585 2.17 3.44 -15.20
N VAL A 586 2.37 4.08 -16.35
CA VAL A 586 3.15 3.54 -17.48
C VAL A 586 2.71 2.11 -17.81
N SER A 587 1.41 1.91 -18.01
CA SER A 587 0.77 0.58 -18.13
C SER A 587 -0.28 0.56 -19.25
N ARG A 588 -0.61 -0.62 -19.77
CA ARG A 588 -1.49 -0.81 -20.94
C ARG A 588 -2.70 -1.70 -20.64
N SER A 589 -3.87 -1.38 -21.21
CA SER A 589 -5.05 -2.26 -21.24
C SER A 589 -5.47 -2.84 -19.87
N VAL A 590 -5.31 -2.05 -18.80
CA VAL A 590 -5.70 -2.45 -17.44
C VAL A 590 -7.22 -2.39 -17.26
N SER A 591 -7.80 -3.50 -16.80
CA SER A 591 -9.24 -3.63 -16.52
C SER A 591 -9.48 -3.70 -15.01
N VAL A 592 -10.08 -2.66 -14.42
CA VAL A 592 -10.48 -2.60 -13.01
C VAL A 592 -12.00 -2.75 -12.94
N ILE A 593 -12.48 -3.94 -12.58
CA ILE A 593 -13.89 -4.35 -12.75
C ILE A 593 -14.49 -4.92 -11.46
N ARG A 594 -15.67 -4.47 -11.06
CA ARG A 594 -16.43 -5.10 -9.93
C ARG A 594 -15.66 -5.20 -8.61
N ASN A 595 -14.74 -4.29 -8.34
CA ASN A 595 -14.04 -4.24 -7.06
C ASN A 595 -14.82 -3.39 -6.04
N LEU A 596 -14.67 -3.73 -4.77
CA LEU A 596 -15.20 -2.97 -3.64
C LEU A 596 -14.04 -2.30 -2.91
N MET A 597 -14.02 -0.96 -2.87
CA MET A 597 -12.91 -0.18 -2.31
C MET A 597 -13.39 0.89 -1.35
N PHE A 598 -12.92 0.89 -0.10
CA PHE A 598 -13.31 1.89 0.90
C PHE A 598 -12.30 2.09 2.03
N ASN A 599 -12.39 3.21 2.74
CA ASN A 599 -11.49 3.57 3.85
C ASN A 599 -10.00 3.65 3.46
N MET A 600 -9.65 4.65 2.65
CA MET A 600 -8.26 4.94 2.27
C MET A 600 -7.95 6.44 2.41
N PRO A 601 -6.67 6.82 2.59
CA PRO A 601 -6.29 8.21 2.80
C PRO A 601 -6.51 9.08 1.55
N ARG A 602 -6.39 8.52 0.34
CA ARG A 602 -6.45 9.23 -0.96
C ARG A 602 -7.43 8.56 -1.94
N ALA A 603 -7.22 8.69 -3.25
CA ALA A 603 -8.09 8.12 -4.28
C ALA A 603 -8.03 6.59 -4.30
N ALA A 604 -9.13 5.93 -4.65
CA ALA A 604 -9.21 4.48 -4.75
C ALA A 604 -8.54 3.91 -6.01
N ILE A 605 -8.70 4.61 -7.13
CA ILE A 605 -8.05 4.27 -8.39
C ILE A 605 -7.27 5.51 -8.82
N ASN A 606 -5.95 5.39 -8.91
CA ASN A 606 -5.06 6.42 -9.42
C ASN A 606 -4.50 6.00 -10.78
N VAL A 607 -4.82 6.76 -11.84
CA VAL A 607 -4.15 6.68 -13.13
C VAL A 607 -3.15 7.81 -13.18
N ASN A 608 -1.88 7.49 -12.93
CA ASN A 608 -0.82 8.47 -12.69
C ASN A 608 -0.28 9.13 -13.96
N ASP A 609 -0.71 8.67 -15.13
CA ASP A 609 -0.28 9.19 -16.43
C ASP A 609 -1.22 8.82 -17.58
N GLY A 610 -1.04 9.54 -18.69
CA GLY A 610 -1.65 9.24 -19.98
C GLY A 610 -0.71 8.47 -20.91
N PHE A 611 0.19 7.62 -20.38
CA PHE A 611 1.20 6.90 -21.17
C PHE A 611 0.57 6.04 -22.28
N TYR A 612 -0.49 5.31 -21.93
CA TYR A 612 -1.25 4.46 -22.85
C TYR A 612 -2.76 4.58 -22.58
N GLY A 613 -3.57 3.93 -23.41
CA GLY A 613 -5.02 3.91 -23.29
C GLY A 613 -5.60 2.50 -23.04
N ASN A 614 -6.88 2.33 -23.42
CA ASN A 614 -7.62 1.08 -23.31
C ASN A 614 -7.82 0.54 -21.87
N HIS A 615 -7.67 1.42 -20.87
CA HIS A 615 -8.08 1.10 -19.51
C HIS A 615 -9.61 0.97 -19.44
N THR A 616 -10.10 -0.06 -18.75
CA THR A 616 -11.53 -0.26 -18.49
C THR A 616 -11.78 -0.17 -17.00
N ILE A 617 -12.49 0.87 -16.56
CA ILE A 617 -12.94 1.01 -15.18
C ILE A 617 -14.46 0.86 -15.18
N SER A 618 -14.99 -0.26 -14.66
CA SER A 618 -16.44 -0.52 -14.73
C SER A 618 -16.97 -1.30 -13.53
N TYR A 619 -18.19 -0.95 -13.11
CA TYR A 619 -18.93 -1.67 -12.06
C TYR A 619 -18.21 -1.76 -10.69
N ASN A 620 -17.24 -0.89 -10.41
CA ASN A 620 -16.62 -0.81 -9.08
C ASN A 620 -17.53 -0.02 -8.13
N VAL A 621 -17.55 -0.41 -6.85
CA VAL A 621 -18.18 0.38 -5.79
C VAL A 621 -17.09 0.98 -4.93
N ILE A 622 -17.02 2.31 -4.92
CA ILE A 622 -15.96 3.09 -4.30
C ILE A 622 -16.59 4.16 -3.42
N PHE A 623 -16.21 4.21 -2.16
CA PHE A 623 -16.68 5.22 -1.21
C PHE A 623 -15.65 5.41 -0.10
N ASN A 624 -15.82 6.40 0.78
CA ASN A 624 -14.90 6.66 1.89
C ASN A 624 -13.42 6.75 1.44
N THR A 625 -13.20 7.44 0.33
CA THR A 625 -11.88 7.79 -0.20
C THR A 625 -11.48 9.18 0.26
N VAL A 626 -10.20 9.55 0.08
CA VAL A 626 -9.71 10.92 0.31
C VAL A 626 -10.01 11.37 1.74
N ARG A 627 -9.78 10.45 2.68
CA ARG A 627 -10.32 10.54 4.03
C ARG A 627 -9.35 11.14 5.03
N GLU A 628 -8.08 11.20 4.66
CA GLU A 628 -7.01 11.89 5.39
C GLU A 628 -6.30 12.97 4.53
N THR A 629 -6.39 12.85 3.20
CA THR A 629 -5.76 13.78 2.23
C THR A 629 -6.80 14.67 1.54
N SER A 630 -6.34 15.57 0.68
CA SER A 630 -7.15 16.52 -0.09
C SER A 630 -6.87 16.42 -1.60
N ASP A 631 -7.56 17.26 -2.38
CA ASP A 631 -7.31 17.50 -3.82
C ASP A 631 -7.49 16.27 -4.74
N HIS A 632 -8.42 15.38 -4.39
CA HIS A 632 -8.79 14.23 -5.21
C HIS A 632 -10.28 13.88 -5.11
N GLY A 633 -10.75 13.12 -6.10
CA GLY A 633 -11.96 12.32 -6.00
C GLY A 633 -11.65 10.84 -5.74
N PRO A 634 -12.70 9.98 -5.70
CA PRO A 634 -12.54 8.54 -5.56
C PRO A 634 -11.73 7.88 -6.68
N ILE A 635 -11.73 8.47 -7.87
CA ILE A 635 -10.89 8.09 -9.00
C ILE A 635 -10.10 9.32 -9.40
N ASN A 636 -8.80 9.15 -9.61
CA ASN A 636 -7.91 10.18 -10.09
C ASN A 636 -7.31 9.81 -11.44
N THR A 637 -7.16 10.82 -12.29
CA THR A 637 -6.26 10.77 -13.43
C THR A 637 -5.46 12.06 -13.48
N TRP A 638 -4.13 11.92 -13.46
CA TRP A 638 -3.21 13.04 -13.44
C TRP A 638 -2.02 12.76 -14.36
N ASP A 639 -1.18 13.77 -14.59
CA ASP A 639 -0.08 13.81 -15.58
C ASP A 639 -0.50 13.89 -17.06
N ARG A 640 0.29 14.67 -17.81
CA ARG A 640 0.09 15.02 -19.21
C ARG A 640 1.43 15.10 -19.97
N GLN A 641 2.52 14.53 -19.46
CA GLN A 641 3.75 14.39 -20.23
C GLN A 641 3.50 13.63 -21.55
N PRO A 642 4.10 14.05 -22.67
CA PRO A 642 4.07 13.28 -23.90
C PRO A 642 4.94 12.04 -23.79
N PHE A 643 4.46 10.93 -24.34
CA PHE A 643 5.21 9.70 -24.53
C PHE A 643 5.02 9.20 -25.96
N LEU A 644 6.06 8.58 -26.52
CA LEU A 644 5.95 7.81 -27.76
C LEU A 644 5.46 6.40 -27.40
N SER A 645 4.36 5.96 -28.01
CA SER A 645 3.80 4.63 -27.81
C SER A 645 3.19 4.05 -29.09
N ASP A 646 2.97 2.74 -29.12
CA ASP A 646 2.29 1.99 -30.20
C ASP A 646 0.76 2.03 -30.12
N ALA A 647 0.17 2.93 -29.33
CA ALA A 647 -1.28 3.04 -29.22
C ALA A 647 -1.89 3.52 -30.55
N VAL A 648 -2.16 2.60 -31.47
CA VAL A 648 -2.84 2.89 -32.74
C VAL A 648 -4.35 2.70 -32.54
N GLN A 649 -5.10 3.80 -32.45
CA GLN A 649 -6.54 3.80 -32.69
C GLN A 649 -6.88 4.79 -33.80
N SER A 650 -7.22 4.27 -34.97
CA SER A 650 -7.72 5.11 -36.07
C SER A 650 -9.09 5.68 -35.70
N ASN A 651 -9.24 7.00 -35.77
CA ASN A 651 -10.52 7.73 -35.68
C ASN A 651 -11.31 7.59 -34.35
N VAL A 652 -10.67 7.26 -33.22
CA VAL A 652 -11.30 7.26 -31.88
C VAL A 652 -10.40 8.01 -30.88
N PRO A 653 -10.89 9.06 -30.20
CA PRO A 653 -10.10 9.79 -29.21
C PRO A 653 -9.85 8.92 -27.96
N SER A 654 -8.58 8.69 -27.61
CA SER A 654 -8.22 8.27 -26.25
C SER A 654 -8.09 9.51 -25.36
N LEU A 655 -8.27 9.33 -24.05
CA LEU A 655 -8.13 10.39 -23.05
C LEU A 655 -6.76 11.07 -23.22
N TRP A 656 -6.77 12.26 -23.86
CA TRP A 656 -5.64 13.18 -24.10
C TRP A 656 -4.68 12.83 -25.24
N GLN A 657 -5.17 12.84 -26.48
CA GLN A 657 -4.36 13.23 -27.65
C GLN A 657 -4.84 14.61 -28.12
N HIS A 658 -4.05 15.66 -27.86
CA HIS A 658 -4.25 16.97 -28.49
C HIS A 658 -3.64 16.97 -29.89
N THR A 659 -4.38 17.62 -30.79
CA THR A 659 -4.25 17.78 -32.26
C THR A 659 -2.85 17.90 -32.81
#